data_AF-A0A4D4LWC4-F1
#
_entry.id   AF-A0A4D4LWC4-F1
#
_cell.length_a   1.000
_cell.length_b   1.000
_cell.length_c   1.000
_cell.angle_alpha   90.00
_cell.angle_beta   90.00
_cell.angle_gamma   90.00
#
_symmetry.space_group_name_H-M   'P 1'
#
loop_
_entity.id
_entity.type
_entity.pdbx_description
1 polymer ?
#
loop_
_entity_poly.entity_id
_entity_poly.type
_entity_poly.pdbx_seq_one_letter_code
_entity_poly.pdbx_strand_id
1 'polypeptide(L)'
;MTGTGTGSTGIGPHGTGTGIRLHAPAPGWSIAADVVVVGSGVAGLTAALRCEAAGLTTVVVTKAHLDDGSTRWAQGGIAAALGEGDTPEQHLDDTLVAGAGLCDEEAVRILVTEGPDAVRRLIATGAHFDESSEGGLELTREGGHHRRRIAHAGGDATGAEISRALVEAVRARGLRTVENALVLDLLTDAEGRTAGVTLHVMGEGQHDGVGAVHAPAVVLATGGMGQVFSATTNPSVSTGDGVALALRAGAEVSDLEFVQFHPTVLFLGADAEGQQPLVSEAVRGEGAHLVDADGVRFMVGQHELAELAPRDIVAKGIMRRMQEQDAEHMFLDARHFGAAMWEHRFPTILAACRAHGIDPVHEPVPVAPAAHYASGGVRTDSRGRTTVPGLYACGEVACTGVHGANRLASNSLLEGLVYAERIAADIAAGPAENARHARVPQPVPQPEKPAHPLLAPEARFAIQRIMADGAGVLRSAESLAKAADRLQQLHTDARDALDENGKTAEPGVDTWEATNLLCVARVLVAAAQVREETRGCHWREDHADRDDTTWRRHIVVRLNPDRALAVRTTDTADFPRPSPGARLRPSGGGPHGPTGASVPSPGAVTEVSTPDLPLAQSGGCGDGCACGTGPGEEHEEYMECGLDPALAQLLADAGLDPLEVEDIANVAIQEDLDHGVDVTTVATISEDAVATADFTAREAGVVAGLRVAEAVISVVCTDEFEVERHVDDGDRVEEGQKLLTVTTRTRDLLTAERSALNLLCRLSGIATATRAWADALAATDTKVRDTRKTTPGLRSLEKFAVRCGGGVNHRMSLSDAALVKDNHVMAAGGVAQAFRAVGEMFPDVPIEVEVDTLHQLREVVDAGADLILLDNFTPTECEEAVAIVNGRALLEASGRLTLGNAEAYAKTGVDFLAVGALTHSSPILDIGLDLRAAE
;
A
#
# COMPACT_ATOMS: atom_id res chain seq x y z
N MET A 1 -13.08 62.21 -17.39
CA MET A 1 -11.97 62.30 -16.41
C MET A 1 -12.53 61.71 -15.13
N THR A 2 -12.08 60.61 -14.54
CA THR A 2 -10.92 59.72 -14.70
C THR A 2 -11.34 58.41 -14.05
N GLY A 3 -11.12 57.28 -14.72
CA GLY A 3 -11.38 55.95 -14.17
C GLY A 3 -10.23 55.47 -13.29
N THR A 4 -10.55 54.54 -12.39
CA THR A 4 -9.59 53.72 -11.66
C THR A 4 -10.04 52.28 -11.83
N GLY A 5 -9.31 51.53 -12.65
CA GLY A 5 -9.56 50.12 -12.93
C GLY A 5 -9.15 49.24 -11.76
N THR A 6 -9.97 48.23 -11.49
CA THR A 6 -9.62 47.06 -10.69
C THR A 6 -9.01 46.03 -11.65
N GLY A 7 -7.78 45.62 -11.36
CA GLY A 7 -7.02 44.68 -12.17
C GLY A 7 -7.65 43.29 -12.14
N SER A 8 -8.17 42.88 -13.30
CA SER A 8 -8.31 41.47 -13.66
C SER A 8 -6.92 40.92 -13.94
N THR A 9 -6.43 40.03 -13.07
CA THR A 9 -5.29 39.16 -13.39
C THR A 9 -5.78 38.09 -14.36
N GLY A 10 -5.80 38.44 -15.64
CA GLY A 10 -6.03 37.50 -16.72
C GLY A 10 -4.91 36.46 -16.77
N ILE A 11 -5.26 35.20 -16.51
CA ILE A 11 -4.46 34.05 -16.91
C ILE A 11 -4.49 34.02 -18.45
N GLY A 12 -3.33 34.05 -19.09
CA GLY A 12 -3.20 34.00 -20.54
C GLY A 12 -3.81 32.72 -21.14
N PRO A 13 -4.19 32.72 -22.43
CA PRO A 13 -4.98 31.65 -23.06
C PRO A 13 -4.18 30.37 -23.42
N HIS A 14 -3.11 30.06 -22.69
CA HIS A 14 -2.13 29.02 -23.08
C HIS A 14 -1.85 27.94 -22.02
N GLY A 15 -2.43 28.01 -20.82
CA GLY A 15 -2.29 26.94 -19.81
C GLY A 15 -3.33 25.83 -20.01
N THR A 16 -2.89 24.58 -20.19
CA THR A 16 -3.78 23.40 -20.27
C THR A 16 -4.16 22.83 -18.91
N GLY A 17 -3.43 23.17 -17.84
CA GLY A 17 -3.69 22.72 -16.47
C GLY A 17 -4.89 23.42 -15.81
N THR A 18 -5.55 22.74 -14.88
CA THR A 18 -6.70 23.33 -14.16
C THR A 18 -6.31 24.36 -13.11
N GLY A 19 -5.05 24.35 -12.66
CA GLY A 19 -4.58 25.11 -11.49
C GLY A 19 -4.99 24.49 -10.15
N ILE A 20 -5.76 23.40 -10.15
CA ILE A 20 -6.22 22.73 -8.95
C ILE A 20 -5.09 21.87 -8.37
N ARG A 21 -4.83 22.01 -7.08
CA ARG A 21 -3.92 21.17 -6.29
C ARG A 21 -4.53 20.83 -4.94
N LEU A 22 -4.10 19.71 -4.37
CA LEU A 22 -4.33 19.39 -2.96
C LEU A 22 -3.56 20.40 -2.10
N HIS A 23 -4.18 20.83 -1.01
CA HIS A 23 -3.47 21.63 -0.03
C HIS A 23 -2.42 20.74 0.66
N ALA A 24 -1.16 21.17 0.63
CA ALA A 24 -0.04 20.46 1.23
C ALA A 24 1.09 21.46 1.54
N PRO A 25 1.99 21.14 2.48
CA PRO A 25 3.24 21.88 2.68
C PRO A 25 4.07 22.02 1.38
N ALA A 26 4.98 22.99 1.36
CA ALA A 26 5.95 23.09 0.26
C ALA A 26 6.87 21.87 0.22
N PRO A 27 7.27 21.40 -0.98
CA PRO A 27 8.34 20.43 -1.11
C PRO A 27 9.61 20.90 -0.38
N GLY A 28 10.05 20.15 0.63
CA GLY A 28 11.28 20.40 1.38
C GLY A 28 12.53 19.84 0.69
N TRP A 29 12.34 18.90 -0.24
CA TRP A 29 13.40 18.25 -1.00
C TRP A 29 12.95 17.94 -2.43
N SER A 30 13.91 17.66 -3.32
CA SER A 30 13.60 17.25 -4.69
C SER A 30 14.60 16.27 -5.28
N ILE A 31 14.11 15.41 -6.18
CA ILE A 31 14.90 14.45 -6.97
C ILE A 31 14.74 14.82 -8.46
N ALA A 32 15.78 14.62 -9.28
CA ALA A 32 15.69 14.72 -10.73
C ALA A 32 15.75 13.34 -11.37
N ALA A 33 14.93 13.12 -12.40
CA ALA A 33 14.89 11.88 -13.19
C ALA A 33 14.49 12.19 -14.64
N ASP A 34 14.73 11.24 -15.54
CA ASP A 34 14.17 11.29 -16.90
C ASP A 34 12.71 10.82 -16.89
N VAL A 35 12.39 9.83 -16.04
CA VAL A 35 11.06 9.24 -15.90
C VAL A 35 10.72 9.03 -14.43
N VAL A 36 9.51 9.44 -14.04
CA VAL A 36 8.86 9.00 -12.81
C VAL A 36 7.77 8.01 -13.14
N VAL A 37 7.83 6.83 -12.52
CA VAL A 37 6.75 5.84 -12.57
C VAL A 37 6.03 5.86 -11.22
N VAL A 38 4.72 6.11 -11.25
CA VAL A 38 3.88 6.17 -10.05
C VAL A 38 3.05 4.90 -9.94
N GLY A 39 3.40 4.05 -9.00
CA GLY A 39 2.80 2.74 -8.74
C GLY A 39 3.75 1.58 -9.05
N SER A 40 3.70 0.55 -8.20
CA SER A 40 4.59 -0.63 -8.24
C SER A 40 3.88 -1.92 -8.66
N GLY A 41 2.71 -1.84 -9.30
CA GLY A 41 2.07 -3.02 -9.90
C GLY A 41 2.80 -3.51 -11.16
N VAL A 42 2.25 -4.56 -11.80
CA VAL A 42 2.80 -5.16 -13.04
C VAL A 42 3.12 -4.12 -14.11
N ALA A 43 2.24 -3.14 -14.31
CA ALA A 43 2.42 -2.08 -15.30
C ALA A 43 3.58 -1.14 -14.93
N GLY A 44 3.64 -0.70 -13.68
CA GLY A 44 4.65 0.24 -13.20
C GLY A 44 6.05 -0.36 -13.18
N LEU A 45 6.22 -1.55 -12.59
CA LEU A 45 7.54 -2.19 -12.55
C LEU A 45 8.03 -2.58 -13.94
N THR A 46 7.12 -3.03 -14.83
CA THR A 46 7.49 -3.29 -16.22
C THR A 46 7.93 -2.01 -16.94
N ALA A 47 7.20 -0.90 -16.78
CA ALA A 47 7.57 0.38 -17.38
C ALA A 47 8.94 0.86 -16.86
N ALA A 48 9.18 0.71 -15.55
CA ALA A 48 10.43 1.12 -14.92
C ALA A 48 11.62 0.31 -15.43
N LEU A 49 11.51 -1.02 -15.46
CA LEU A 49 12.55 -1.92 -15.96
C LEU A 49 12.85 -1.68 -17.45
N ARG A 50 11.84 -1.31 -18.24
CA ARG A 50 12.00 -1.04 -19.68
C ARG A 50 12.59 0.35 -19.95
N CYS A 51 12.23 1.36 -19.15
CA CYS A 51 12.86 2.68 -19.21
C CYS A 51 14.34 2.59 -18.82
N GLU A 52 14.66 1.86 -17.76
CA GLU A 52 16.05 1.63 -17.33
C GLU A 52 16.85 0.88 -18.41
N ALA A 53 16.29 -0.18 -18.99
CA ALA A 53 16.94 -0.91 -20.09
C ALA A 53 17.17 -0.04 -21.35
N ALA A 54 16.41 1.05 -21.51
CA ALA A 54 16.60 2.05 -22.56
C ALA A 54 17.62 3.15 -22.18
N GLY A 55 18.24 3.06 -20.99
CA GLY A 55 19.24 4.00 -20.50
C GLY A 55 18.64 5.27 -19.86
N LEU A 56 17.40 5.24 -19.40
CA LEU A 56 16.72 6.38 -18.78
C LEU A 56 16.81 6.32 -17.25
N THR A 57 17.18 7.45 -16.64
CA THR A 57 17.18 7.60 -15.18
C THR A 57 15.74 7.55 -14.68
N THR A 58 15.38 6.46 -14.00
CA THR A 58 13.99 6.18 -13.63
C THR A 58 13.84 6.11 -12.11
N VAL A 59 12.79 6.76 -11.60
CA VAL A 59 12.39 6.68 -10.19
C VAL A 59 11.01 6.05 -10.10
N VAL A 60 10.87 5.01 -9.27
CA VAL A 60 9.57 4.41 -8.96
C VAL A 60 9.06 4.98 -7.64
N VAL A 61 7.87 5.55 -7.64
CA VAL A 61 7.19 6.04 -6.42
C VAL A 61 6.00 5.14 -6.15
N THR A 62 5.86 4.63 -4.93
CA THR A 62 4.72 3.79 -4.56
C THR A 62 4.22 4.13 -3.15
N LYS A 63 2.89 4.05 -2.96
CA LYS A 63 2.22 4.47 -1.73
C LYS A 63 2.50 3.53 -0.54
N ALA A 64 2.85 2.29 -0.79
CA ALA A 64 3.16 1.32 0.25
C ALA A 64 4.49 0.64 -0.08
N HIS A 65 4.67 -0.64 0.24
CA HIS A 65 5.81 -1.38 -0.27
C HIS A 65 5.63 -1.78 -1.74
N LEU A 66 6.73 -2.15 -2.39
CA LEU A 66 6.69 -2.51 -3.82
C LEU A 66 5.70 -3.64 -4.14
N ASP A 67 5.48 -4.59 -3.22
CA ASP A 67 4.64 -5.77 -3.37
C ASP A 67 3.20 -5.64 -2.79
N ASP A 68 2.81 -4.44 -2.32
CA ASP A 68 1.51 -4.20 -1.68
C ASP A 68 0.36 -3.83 -2.66
N GLY A 69 0.66 -3.76 -3.97
CA GLY A 69 -0.33 -3.41 -5.00
C GLY A 69 -1.30 -4.53 -5.37
N SER A 70 -2.37 -4.20 -6.11
CA SER A 70 -3.39 -5.17 -6.55
C SER A 70 -2.86 -6.35 -7.38
N THR A 71 -1.70 -6.20 -8.01
CA THR A 71 -1.07 -7.25 -8.84
C THR A 71 -0.86 -8.55 -8.05
N ARG A 72 -0.36 -8.46 -6.80
CA ARG A 72 -0.07 -9.63 -5.97
C ARG A 72 -1.30 -10.50 -5.69
N TRP A 73 -2.48 -9.88 -5.66
CA TRP A 73 -3.76 -10.52 -5.32
C TRP A 73 -4.45 -11.21 -6.50
N ALA A 74 -3.89 -11.13 -7.71
CA ALA A 74 -4.48 -11.81 -8.87
C ALA A 74 -4.33 -13.33 -8.73
N GLN A 75 -5.45 -14.06 -8.78
CA GLN A 75 -5.46 -15.52 -8.60
C GLN A 75 -5.42 -16.27 -9.93
N GLY A 76 -6.42 -15.98 -10.80
CA GLY A 76 -6.74 -16.75 -12.00
C GLY A 76 -5.58 -16.97 -12.97
N GLY A 77 -5.00 -15.89 -13.48
CA GLY A 77 -3.77 -15.94 -14.26
C GLY A 77 -3.61 -14.79 -15.24
N ILE A 78 -2.77 -15.00 -16.26
CA ILE A 78 -2.54 -14.05 -17.35
C ILE A 78 -2.92 -14.69 -18.69
N ALA A 79 -3.82 -14.03 -19.43
CA ALA A 79 -4.29 -14.53 -20.72
C ALA A 79 -3.33 -14.14 -21.84
N ALA A 80 -2.79 -15.11 -22.58
CA ALA A 80 -2.05 -14.87 -23.82
C ALA A 80 -2.14 -16.11 -24.73
N ALA A 81 -2.18 -15.90 -26.05
CA ALA A 81 -2.21 -16.99 -27.04
C ALA A 81 -0.86 -17.73 -27.12
N LEU A 82 -0.59 -18.57 -26.10
CA LEU A 82 0.65 -19.34 -25.92
C LEU A 82 0.48 -20.83 -26.23
N GLY A 83 -0.77 -21.34 -26.19
CA GLY A 83 -1.09 -22.75 -26.35
C GLY A 83 -1.17 -23.19 -27.81
N GLU A 84 -1.02 -24.51 -28.03
CA GLU A 84 -1.12 -25.10 -29.37
C GLU A 84 -2.51 -24.85 -29.98
N GLY A 85 -2.54 -24.28 -31.19
CA GLY A 85 -3.77 -24.01 -31.94
C GLY A 85 -4.61 -22.84 -31.43
N ASP A 86 -4.15 -22.08 -30.42
CA ASP A 86 -4.71 -20.78 -30.04
C ASP A 86 -4.03 -19.65 -30.86
N THR A 87 -4.75 -18.58 -31.12
CA THR A 87 -4.28 -17.47 -31.97
C THR A 87 -4.65 -16.11 -31.40
N PRO A 88 -3.86 -15.05 -31.67
CA PRO A 88 -4.24 -13.68 -31.32
C PRO A 88 -5.62 -13.28 -31.83
N GLU A 89 -6.05 -13.74 -33.01
CA GLU A 89 -7.38 -13.43 -33.57
C GLU A 89 -8.51 -14.05 -32.74
N GLN A 90 -8.35 -15.29 -32.27
CA GLN A 90 -9.34 -15.90 -31.36
C GLN A 90 -9.39 -15.19 -30.01
N HIS A 91 -8.27 -14.64 -29.53
CA HIS A 91 -8.24 -13.85 -28.30
C HIS A 91 -8.84 -12.44 -28.52
N LEU A 92 -8.65 -11.85 -29.70
CA LEU A 92 -9.32 -10.62 -30.12
C LEU A 92 -10.84 -10.79 -30.06
N ASP A 93 -11.38 -11.82 -30.71
CA ASP A 93 -12.82 -12.10 -30.73
C ASP A 93 -13.41 -12.20 -29.32
N ASP A 94 -12.78 -12.99 -28.45
CA ASP A 94 -13.21 -13.14 -27.04
C ASP A 94 -13.22 -11.79 -26.31
N THR A 95 -12.21 -10.96 -26.54
CA THR A 95 -12.07 -9.66 -25.87
C THR A 95 -13.11 -8.65 -26.39
N LEU A 96 -13.36 -8.61 -27.70
CA LEU A 96 -14.37 -7.74 -28.31
C LEU A 96 -15.79 -8.09 -27.87
N VAL A 97 -16.10 -9.39 -27.76
CA VAL A 97 -17.38 -9.87 -27.23
C VAL A 97 -17.53 -9.44 -25.77
N ALA A 98 -16.50 -9.64 -24.95
CA ALA A 98 -16.52 -9.27 -23.54
C ALA A 98 -16.74 -7.76 -23.33
N GLY A 99 -16.10 -6.89 -24.13
CA GLY A 99 -16.23 -5.44 -24.00
C GLY A 99 -17.53 -4.83 -24.54
N ALA A 100 -18.48 -5.68 -24.96
CA ALA A 100 -19.86 -5.31 -25.32
C ALA A 100 -19.98 -4.16 -26.34
N GLY A 101 -19.09 -4.15 -27.35
CA GLY A 101 -19.12 -3.20 -28.47
C GLY A 101 -18.54 -1.82 -28.17
N LEU A 102 -17.82 -1.65 -27.05
CA LEU A 102 -17.06 -0.45 -26.72
C LEU A 102 -15.54 -0.69 -26.65
N CYS A 103 -15.04 -1.83 -27.11
CA CYS A 103 -13.60 -1.98 -27.32
C CYS A 103 -13.15 -1.12 -28.51
N ASP A 104 -11.96 -0.53 -28.39
CA ASP A 104 -11.17 -0.13 -29.54
C ASP A 104 -10.47 -1.36 -30.12
N GLU A 105 -10.87 -1.76 -31.32
CA GLU A 105 -10.32 -2.95 -31.98
C GLU A 105 -8.80 -2.85 -32.19
N GLU A 106 -8.25 -1.66 -32.47
CA GLU A 106 -6.80 -1.49 -32.65
C GLU A 106 -6.08 -1.75 -31.32
N ALA A 107 -6.60 -1.21 -30.21
CA ALA A 107 -6.07 -1.42 -28.87
C ALA A 107 -6.09 -2.91 -28.48
N VAL A 108 -7.20 -3.60 -28.73
CA VAL A 108 -7.30 -5.04 -28.44
C VAL A 108 -6.37 -5.85 -29.33
N ARG A 109 -6.27 -5.51 -30.62
CA ARG A 109 -5.37 -6.19 -31.56
C ARG A 109 -3.91 -6.04 -31.13
N ILE A 110 -3.50 -4.87 -30.65
CA ILE A 110 -2.18 -4.64 -30.04
C ILE A 110 -1.99 -5.57 -28.85
N LEU A 111 -2.93 -5.56 -27.89
CA LEU A 111 -2.85 -6.40 -26.69
C LEU A 111 -2.61 -7.87 -27.02
N VAL A 112 -3.46 -8.47 -27.86
CA VAL A 112 -3.44 -9.91 -28.11
C VAL A 112 -2.30 -10.34 -29.02
N THR A 113 -1.80 -9.45 -29.87
CA THR A 113 -0.67 -9.73 -30.77
C THR A 113 0.67 -9.60 -30.04
N GLU A 114 0.84 -8.56 -29.23
CA GLU A 114 2.08 -8.30 -28.48
C GLU A 114 2.14 -9.10 -27.16
N GLY A 115 0.98 -9.55 -26.67
CA GLY A 115 0.82 -10.26 -25.40
C GLY A 115 1.68 -11.52 -25.22
N PRO A 116 1.73 -12.47 -26.18
CA PRO A 116 2.56 -13.66 -26.06
C PRO A 116 4.05 -13.34 -25.82
N ASP A 117 4.58 -12.33 -26.51
CA ASP A 117 5.98 -11.91 -26.33
C ASP A 117 6.18 -11.18 -25.00
N ALA A 118 5.20 -10.41 -24.54
CA ALA A 118 5.23 -9.77 -23.23
C ALA A 118 5.29 -10.81 -22.10
N VAL A 119 4.51 -11.89 -22.19
CA VAL A 119 4.57 -13.01 -21.23
C VAL A 119 5.92 -13.74 -21.28
N ARG A 120 6.46 -13.99 -22.48
CA ARG A 120 7.81 -14.59 -22.60
C ARG A 120 8.90 -13.73 -21.96
N ARG A 121 8.82 -12.41 -22.10
CA ARG A 121 9.75 -11.49 -21.43
C ARG A 121 9.56 -11.46 -19.92
N LEU A 122 8.34 -11.60 -19.43
CA LEU A 122 8.06 -11.74 -18.00
C LEU A 122 8.69 -13.04 -17.44
N ILE A 123 8.58 -14.16 -18.15
CA ILE A 123 9.27 -15.42 -17.81
C ILE A 123 10.78 -15.20 -17.79
N ALA A 124 11.34 -14.55 -18.82
CA ALA A 124 12.76 -14.23 -18.87
C ALA A 124 13.23 -13.25 -17.77
N THR A 125 12.30 -12.50 -17.17
CA THR A 125 12.57 -11.60 -16.04
C THR A 125 12.61 -12.37 -14.71
N GLY A 126 12.07 -13.59 -14.67
CA GLY A 126 12.15 -14.49 -13.52
C GLY A 126 10.82 -15.10 -13.08
N ALA A 127 9.72 -14.90 -13.81
CA ALA A 127 8.44 -15.48 -13.46
C ALA A 127 8.36 -16.98 -13.82
N HIS A 128 7.88 -17.79 -12.89
CA HIS A 128 7.72 -19.24 -13.02
C HIS A 128 6.23 -19.62 -13.05
N PHE A 129 5.75 -20.08 -14.20
CA PHE A 129 4.38 -20.57 -14.35
C PHE A 129 4.34 -22.10 -14.22
N ASP A 130 3.18 -22.64 -13.83
CA ASP A 130 2.96 -24.07 -13.68
C ASP A 130 3.13 -24.80 -15.02
N GLU A 131 3.72 -26.00 -14.99
CA GLU A 131 4.01 -26.81 -16.19
C GLU A 131 3.15 -28.07 -16.24
N SER A 132 2.76 -28.47 -17.45
CA SER A 132 2.01 -29.71 -17.67
C SER A 132 2.90 -30.95 -17.53
N SER A 133 2.28 -32.12 -17.28
CA SER A 133 3.00 -33.41 -17.23
C SER A 133 3.69 -33.79 -18.53
N GLU A 134 3.29 -33.19 -19.65
CA GLU A 134 3.87 -33.42 -20.98
C GLU A 134 4.97 -32.39 -21.35
N GLY A 135 5.27 -31.45 -20.43
CA GLY A 135 6.15 -30.31 -20.64
C GLY A 135 5.44 -29.07 -21.18
N GLY A 136 6.02 -27.89 -20.95
CA GLY A 136 5.42 -26.61 -21.35
C GLY A 136 4.35 -26.09 -20.37
N LEU A 137 3.87 -24.86 -20.62
CA LEU A 137 2.95 -24.16 -19.71
C LEU A 137 1.64 -24.92 -19.54
N GLU A 138 1.21 -25.10 -18.29
CA GLU A 138 -0.14 -25.52 -17.97
C GLU A 138 -1.10 -24.33 -18.18
N LEU A 139 -2.08 -24.52 -19.06
CA LEU A 139 -3.03 -23.48 -19.44
C LEU A 139 -4.45 -23.85 -18.99
N THR A 140 -5.12 -22.89 -18.35
CA THR A 140 -6.52 -23.01 -17.93
C THR A 140 -7.45 -22.12 -18.76
N ARG A 141 -8.76 -22.22 -18.49
CA ARG A 141 -9.83 -21.45 -19.12
C ARG A 141 -10.69 -20.79 -18.04
N GLU A 142 -10.88 -19.47 -18.14
CA GLU A 142 -11.78 -18.68 -17.31
C GLU A 142 -12.96 -18.13 -18.14
N GLY A 143 -13.87 -17.40 -17.49
CA GLY A 143 -15.07 -16.86 -18.11
C GLY A 143 -14.79 -16.00 -19.33
N GLY A 144 -15.58 -16.21 -20.38
CA GLY A 144 -15.49 -15.49 -21.65
C GLY A 144 -14.42 -16.00 -22.64
N HIS A 145 -13.53 -16.92 -22.24
CA HIS A 145 -12.53 -17.49 -23.14
C HIS A 145 -13.05 -18.75 -23.85
N HIS A 146 -12.87 -18.83 -25.17
CA HIS A 146 -13.15 -20.07 -25.92
C HIS A 146 -12.00 -21.09 -25.85
N ARG A 147 -10.78 -20.65 -25.56
CA ARG A 147 -9.56 -21.48 -25.49
C ARG A 147 -8.93 -21.49 -24.10
N ARG A 148 -8.15 -22.54 -23.82
CA ARG A 148 -7.25 -22.59 -22.65
C ARG A 148 -6.00 -21.78 -22.96
N ARG A 149 -5.92 -20.56 -22.42
CA ARG A 149 -4.84 -19.60 -22.73
C ARG A 149 -4.31 -18.84 -21.54
N ILE A 150 -4.75 -19.23 -20.36
CA ILE A 150 -4.45 -18.52 -19.13
C ILE A 150 -3.32 -19.28 -18.45
N ALA A 151 -2.15 -18.68 -18.45
CA ALA A 151 -1.01 -19.18 -17.69
C ALA A 151 -1.20 -18.81 -16.22
N HIS A 152 -0.96 -19.78 -15.34
CA HIS A 152 -1.09 -19.62 -13.88
C HIS A 152 0.16 -20.11 -13.16
N ALA A 153 0.33 -19.71 -11.91
CA ALA A 153 1.44 -20.14 -11.06
C ALA A 153 0.96 -20.44 -9.64
N GLY A 154 1.51 -21.49 -9.03
CA GLY A 154 1.19 -21.89 -7.67
C GLY A 154 -0.28 -22.28 -7.47
N GLY A 155 -0.92 -22.81 -8.51
CA GLY A 155 -2.36 -23.07 -8.54
C GLY A 155 -3.18 -21.80 -8.73
N ASP A 156 -3.39 -21.03 -7.67
CA ASP A 156 -4.22 -19.81 -7.63
C ASP A 156 -3.47 -18.57 -7.12
N ALA A 157 -2.14 -18.52 -7.29
CA ALA A 157 -1.25 -17.48 -6.77
C ALA A 157 -0.46 -16.71 -7.88
N THR A 158 -0.99 -16.67 -9.10
CA THR A 158 -0.28 -16.13 -10.27
C THR A 158 0.22 -14.69 -10.08
N GLY A 159 -0.60 -13.83 -9.48
CA GLY A 159 -0.27 -12.44 -9.20
C GLY A 159 0.90 -12.30 -8.23
N ALA A 160 0.97 -13.17 -7.21
CA ALA A 160 2.05 -13.17 -6.23
C ALA A 160 3.38 -13.53 -6.89
N GLU A 161 3.39 -14.52 -7.78
CA GLU A 161 4.58 -14.92 -8.53
C GLU A 161 5.07 -13.82 -9.49
N ILE A 162 4.14 -13.18 -10.22
CA ILE A 162 4.48 -12.05 -11.10
C ILE A 162 5.04 -10.87 -10.31
N SER A 163 4.42 -10.56 -9.16
CA SER A 163 4.88 -9.51 -8.26
C SER A 163 6.28 -9.81 -7.74
N ARG A 164 6.53 -11.04 -7.26
CA ARG A 164 7.85 -11.49 -6.79
C ARG A 164 8.93 -11.28 -7.86
N ALA A 165 8.71 -11.82 -9.06
CA ALA A 165 9.68 -11.75 -10.15
C ALA A 165 10.03 -10.30 -10.54
N LEU A 166 9.03 -9.43 -10.63
CA LEU A 166 9.26 -8.02 -10.98
C LEU A 166 9.96 -7.23 -9.87
N VAL A 167 9.58 -7.45 -8.61
CA VAL A 167 10.22 -6.80 -7.45
C VAL A 167 11.68 -7.22 -7.32
N GLU A 168 11.97 -8.52 -7.47
CA GLU A 168 13.35 -9.02 -7.48
C GLU A 168 14.16 -8.40 -8.62
N ALA A 169 13.60 -8.31 -9.83
CA ALA A 169 14.29 -7.70 -10.98
C ALA A 169 14.58 -6.20 -10.78
N VAL A 170 13.67 -5.46 -10.12
CA VAL A 170 13.85 -4.04 -9.79
C VAL A 170 14.95 -3.87 -8.74
N ARG A 171 14.94 -4.68 -7.68
CA ARG A 171 15.96 -4.67 -6.62
C ARG A 171 17.34 -5.07 -7.15
N ALA A 172 17.42 -6.13 -7.96
CA ALA A 172 18.67 -6.61 -8.53
C ALA A 172 19.36 -5.60 -9.45
N ARG A 173 18.60 -4.72 -10.09
CA ARG A 173 19.12 -3.62 -10.93
C ARG A 173 19.39 -2.33 -10.16
N GLY A 174 19.06 -2.27 -8.87
CA GLY A 174 19.25 -1.06 -8.06
C GLY A 174 18.46 0.14 -8.54
N LEU A 175 17.26 -0.06 -9.13
CA LEU A 175 16.41 1.06 -9.52
C LEU A 175 16.03 1.89 -8.29
N ARG A 176 16.08 3.21 -8.42
CA ARG A 176 15.70 4.10 -7.32
C ARG A 176 14.20 4.00 -7.05
N THR A 177 13.85 3.65 -5.83
CA THR A 177 12.46 3.58 -5.36
C THR A 177 12.22 4.59 -4.24
N VAL A 178 11.00 5.10 -4.16
CA VAL A 178 10.47 5.88 -3.04
C VAL A 178 9.19 5.18 -2.60
N GLU A 179 9.33 4.28 -1.63
CA GLU A 179 8.23 3.54 -1.01
C GLU A 179 7.54 4.40 0.05
N ASN A 180 6.36 3.96 0.50
CA ASN A 180 5.55 4.70 1.47
C ASN A 180 5.30 6.16 1.06
N ALA A 181 5.07 6.41 -0.24
CA ALA A 181 4.93 7.75 -0.79
C ALA A 181 3.63 7.95 -1.58
N LEU A 182 2.75 8.81 -1.06
CA LEU A 182 1.55 9.25 -1.77
C LEU A 182 1.89 10.38 -2.73
N VAL A 183 1.71 10.16 -4.03
CA VAL A 183 1.82 11.23 -5.03
C VAL A 183 0.59 12.14 -4.96
N LEU A 184 0.81 13.45 -4.80
CA LEU A 184 -0.24 14.43 -4.56
C LEU A 184 -0.75 15.06 -5.85
N ASP A 185 0.14 15.68 -6.63
CA ASP A 185 -0.22 16.42 -7.85
C ASP A 185 0.88 16.37 -8.92
N LEU A 186 0.46 16.53 -10.17
CA LEU A 186 1.38 16.71 -11.30
C LEU A 186 1.98 18.12 -11.29
N LEU A 187 3.30 18.20 -11.43
CA LEU A 187 3.99 19.43 -11.75
C LEU A 187 3.97 19.66 -13.27
N THR A 188 3.71 20.89 -13.70
CA THR A 188 3.73 21.27 -15.11
C THR A 188 4.64 22.46 -15.36
N ASP A 189 5.21 22.56 -16.56
CA ASP A 189 5.94 23.72 -17.05
C ASP A 189 4.99 24.84 -17.52
N ALA A 190 5.55 25.98 -17.92
CA ALA A 190 4.76 27.14 -18.37
C ALA A 190 3.91 26.87 -19.62
N GLU A 191 4.25 25.84 -20.40
CA GLU A 191 3.49 25.39 -21.56
C GLU A 191 2.45 24.30 -21.22
N GLY A 192 2.30 23.96 -19.93
CA GLY A 192 1.36 22.95 -19.46
C GLY A 192 1.78 21.51 -19.74
N ARG A 193 3.07 21.26 -19.98
CA ARG A 193 3.65 19.92 -20.13
C ARG A 193 4.11 19.40 -18.77
N THR A 194 4.14 18.09 -18.61
CA THR A 194 4.63 17.44 -17.40
C THR A 194 6.06 17.87 -17.06
N ALA A 195 6.28 18.21 -15.79
CA ALA A 195 7.57 18.59 -15.22
C ALA A 195 7.90 17.80 -13.94
N GLY A 196 7.11 16.78 -13.61
CA GLY A 196 7.31 15.93 -12.44
C GLY A 196 6.06 15.77 -11.60
N VAL A 197 6.25 15.41 -10.33
CA VAL A 197 5.17 15.27 -9.35
C VAL A 197 5.60 15.81 -7.99
N THR A 198 4.62 16.22 -7.17
CA THR A 198 4.80 16.34 -5.72
C THR A 198 4.32 15.07 -5.04
N LEU A 199 4.95 14.72 -3.92
CA LEU A 199 4.66 13.52 -3.15
C LEU A 199 4.85 13.80 -1.67
N HIS A 200 4.19 13.01 -0.84
CA HIS A 200 4.41 12.95 0.59
C HIS A 200 4.93 11.56 0.95
N VAL A 201 6.11 11.51 1.58
CA VAL A 201 6.65 10.26 2.13
C VAL A 201 6.16 10.10 3.56
N MET A 202 5.71 8.89 3.87
CA MET A 202 5.12 8.49 5.15
C MET A 202 6.20 7.80 5.99
N GLY A 203 6.41 8.30 7.20
CA GLY A 203 7.39 7.77 8.15
C GLY A 203 8.73 8.50 8.10
N GLU A 204 9.45 8.44 9.21
CA GLU A 204 10.77 9.05 9.38
C GLU A 204 11.84 8.30 8.57
N GLY A 205 12.73 9.02 7.89
CA GLY A 205 13.81 8.47 7.06
C GLY A 205 14.47 9.52 6.16
N GLN A 206 15.23 9.06 5.15
CA GLN A 206 16.05 9.90 4.23
C GLN A 206 15.27 11.00 3.47
N HIS A 207 13.96 10.80 3.27
CA HIS A 207 13.06 11.75 2.63
C HIS A 207 11.78 11.82 3.47
N ASP A 208 11.68 12.75 4.43
CA ASP A 208 10.47 12.97 5.22
C ASP A 208 9.64 14.14 4.65
N GLY A 209 8.33 14.10 4.90
CA GLY A 209 7.41 15.17 4.57
C GLY A 209 7.10 15.27 3.08
N VAL A 210 6.78 16.49 2.62
CA VAL A 210 6.45 16.74 1.21
C VAL A 210 7.73 16.96 0.42
N GLY A 211 7.84 16.29 -0.74
CA GLY A 211 8.92 16.46 -1.70
C GLY A 211 8.43 16.57 -3.13
N ALA A 212 9.38 16.57 -4.06
CA ALA A 212 9.12 16.57 -5.49
C ALA A 212 10.06 15.63 -6.25
N VAL A 213 9.55 14.99 -7.30
CA VAL A 213 10.43 14.39 -8.32
C VAL A 213 10.21 15.12 -9.62
N HIS A 214 11.24 15.80 -10.12
CA HIS A 214 11.22 16.51 -11.38
C HIS A 214 11.59 15.58 -12.52
N ALA A 215 10.68 15.42 -13.47
CA ALA A 215 10.87 14.57 -14.65
C ALA A 215 10.07 15.10 -15.85
N PRO A 216 10.62 15.05 -17.08
CA PRO A 216 9.88 15.40 -18.29
C PRO A 216 8.78 14.38 -18.63
N ALA A 217 8.86 13.16 -18.11
CA ALA A 217 7.86 12.12 -18.28
C ALA A 217 7.38 11.54 -16.93
N VAL A 218 6.06 11.41 -16.79
CA VAL A 218 5.41 10.75 -15.64
C VAL A 218 4.51 9.64 -16.18
N VAL A 219 4.66 8.43 -15.66
CA VAL A 219 3.83 7.26 -15.98
C VAL A 219 2.95 6.95 -14.79
N LEU A 220 1.64 7.11 -14.94
CA LEU A 220 0.66 6.65 -13.95
C LEU A 220 0.41 5.15 -14.13
N ALA A 221 0.68 4.39 -13.08
CA ALA A 221 0.43 2.96 -12.95
C ALA A 221 -0.14 2.64 -11.55
N THR A 222 -1.00 3.53 -11.03
CA THR A 222 -1.48 3.56 -9.63
C THR A 222 -2.55 2.52 -9.31
N GLY A 223 -2.92 1.66 -10.25
CA GLY A 223 -4.04 0.73 -10.09
C GLY A 223 -5.42 1.41 -10.13
N GLY A 224 -6.44 0.65 -9.73
CA GLY A 224 -7.84 1.05 -9.81
C GLY A 224 -8.36 1.90 -8.65
N MET A 225 -9.69 1.84 -8.49
CA MET A 225 -10.45 2.70 -7.60
C MET A 225 -11.49 1.93 -6.77
N GLY A 226 -11.26 0.64 -6.50
CA GLY A 226 -12.25 -0.20 -5.79
C GLY A 226 -12.64 0.32 -4.40
N GLN A 227 -11.73 1.04 -3.72
CA GLN A 227 -11.99 1.64 -2.41
C GLN A 227 -13.00 2.79 -2.44
N VAL A 228 -13.51 3.17 -3.62
CA VAL A 228 -14.70 4.03 -3.76
C VAL A 228 -15.97 3.35 -3.27
N PHE A 229 -16.00 2.01 -3.20
CA PHE A 229 -17.12 1.22 -2.68
C PHE A 229 -16.81 0.66 -1.28
N SER A 230 -17.84 0.36 -0.49
CA SER A 230 -17.70 -0.20 0.86
C SER A 230 -17.08 -1.59 0.86
N ALA A 231 -17.40 -2.43 -0.13
CA ALA A 231 -16.81 -3.76 -0.30
C ALA A 231 -16.11 -3.86 -1.65
N THR A 232 -14.85 -4.30 -1.62
CA THR A 232 -14.03 -4.49 -2.82
C THR A 232 -13.04 -5.63 -2.63
N THR A 233 -12.57 -6.23 -3.71
CA THR A 233 -11.41 -7.14 -3.64
C THR A 233 -10.07 -6.41 -3.72
N ASN A 234 -10.08 -5.09 -3.99
CA ASN A 234 -8.86 -4.32 -4.13
C ASN A 234 -8.24 -3.98 -2.76
N PRO A 235 -6.90 -3.93 -2.65
CA PRO A 235 -6.23 -3.55 -1.40
C PRO A 235 -6.59 -2.12 -0.98
N SER A 236 -6.35 -1.81 0.30
CA SER A 236 -6.66 -0.51 0.93
C SER A 236 -6.07 0.68 0.17
N VAL A 237 -4.96 0.47 -0.54
CA VAL A 237 -4.25 1.47 -1.35
C VAL A 237 -4.95 1.83 -2.67
N SER A 238 -5.95 1.09 -3.14
CA SER A 238 -6.63 1.33 -4.43
C SER A 238 -7.72 2.41 -4.36
N THR A 239 -7.31 3.64 -4.07
CA THR A 239 -8.19 4.80 -3.79
C THR A 239 -8.41 5.73 -4.99
N GLY A 240 -7.98 5.34 -6.20
CA GLY A 240 -8.17 6.15 -7.41
C GLY A 240 -7.31 7.41 -7.48
N ASP A 241 -6.20 7.47 -6.72
CA ASP A 241 -5.33 8.65 -6.60
C ASP A 241 -4.80 9.15 -7.95
N GLY A 242 -4.34 8.25 -8.82
CA GLY A 242 -3.83 8.61 -10.14
C GLY A 242 -4.91 9.17 -11.07
N VAL A 243 -6.15 8.70 -10.97
CA VAL A 243 -7.29 9.25 -11.73
C VAL A 243 -7.61 10.66 -11.26
N ALA A 244 -7.68 10.87 -9.94
CA ALA A 244 -7.91 12.18 -9.34
C ALA A 244 -6.79 13.19 -9.70
N LEU A 245 -5.53 12.74 -9.64
CA LEU A 245 -4.36 13.53 -10.05
C LEU A 245 -4.43 13.92 -11.52
N ALA A 246 -4.76 12.97 -12.41
CA ALA A 246 -4.87 13.23 -13.84
C ALA A 246 -5.98 14.27 -14.14
N LEU A 247 -7.13 14.15 -13.47
CA LEU A 247 -8.22 15.14 -13.57
C LEU A 247 -7.77 16.52 -13.13
N ARG A 248 -7.10 16.65 -11.98
CA ARG A 248 -6.53 17.93 -11.50
C ARG A 248 -5.46 18.47 -12.45
N ALA A 249 -4.66 17.61 -13.07
CA ALA A 249 -3.71 18.02 -14.11
C ALA A 249 -4.40 18.51 -15.40
N GLY A 250 -5.71 18.29 -15.55
CA GLY A 250 -6.50 18.68 -16.70
C GLY A 250 -6.57 17.59 -17.78
N ALA A 251 -6.15 16.37 -17.47
CA ALA A 251 -6.29 15.22 -18.34
C ALA A 251 -7.77 14.83 -18.52
N GLU A 252 -8.06 14.15 -19.62
CA GLU A 252 -9.35 13.51 -19.84
C GLU A 252 -9.37 12.11 -19.19
N VAL A 253 -10.49 11.76 -18.58
CA VAL A 253 -10.82 10.39 -18.17
C VAL A 253 -12.00 9.90 -18.98
N SER A 254 -12.11 8.60 -19.19
CA SER A 254 -13.23 8.00 -19.92
C SER A 254 -13.83 6.86 -19.12
N ASP A 255 -15.14 6.65 -19.31
CA ASP A 255 -15.80 5.36 -19.08
C ASP A 255 -15.77 4.87 -17.62
N LEU A 256 -15.64 5.82 -16.68
CA LEU A 256 -15.54 5.53 -15.24
C LEU A 256 -16.79 4.85 -14.68
N GLU A 257 -17.95 4.95 -15.35
CA GLU A 257 -19.16 4.25 -14.97
C GLU A 257 -19.03 2.71 -15.08
N PHE A 258 -18.06 2.20 -15.85
CA PHE A 258 -17.83 0.77 -16.04
C PHE A 258 -16.87 0.19 -15.00
N VAL A 259 -17.41 -0.04 -13.80
CA VAL A 259 -16.76 -0.79 -12.72
C VAL A 259 -17.29 -2.23 -12.72
N GLN A 260 -16.40 -3.19 -12.94
CA GLN A 260 -16.72 -4.61 -12.85
C GLN A 260 -16.81 -5.03 -11.39
N PHE A 261 -17.95 -5.63 -11.02
CA PHE A 261 -18.15 -6.30 -9.75
C PHE A 261 -17.87 -7.79 -9.93
N HIS A 262 -17.01 -8.37 -9.08
CA HIS A 262 -16.80 -9.81 -9.10
C HIS A 262 -17.98 -10.49 -8.40
N PRO A 263 -18.58 -11.54 -8.98
CA PRO A 263 -19.79 -12.15 -8.42
C PRO A 263 -19.54 -12.91 -7.11
N THR A 264 -18.38 -13.56 -6.97
CA THR A 264 -18.07 -14.45 -5.85
C THR A 264 -16.93 -13.86 -5.01
N VAL A 265 -17.28 -12.98 -4.08
CA VAL A 265 -16.39 -12.46 -3.05
C VAL A 265 -16.85 -13.01 -1.72
N LEU A 266 -15.92 -13.49 -0.90
CA LEU A 266 -16.24 -14.11 0.39
C LEU A 266 -17.00 -13.10 1.25
N PHE A 267 -18.21 -13.46 1.65
CA PHE A 267 -19.03 -12.61 2.51
C PHE A 267 -18.64 -12.84 3.98
N LEU A 268 -18.10 -11.81 4.61
CA LEU A 268 -17.61 -11.84 6.00
C LEU A 268 -18.58 -11.18 7.00
N GLY A 269 -19.81 -10.89 6.58
CA GLY A 269 -20.83 -10.19 7.37
C GLY A 269 -21.21 -8.84 6.78
N ALA A 270 -22.38 -8.33 7.17
CA ALA A 270 -22.94 -7.07 6.66
C ALA A 270 -22.11 -5.83 7.00
N ASP A 271 -21.42 -5.87 8.15
CA ASP A 271 -20.57 -4.79 8.64
C ASP A 271 -19.14 -4.86 8.08
N ALA A 272 -18.81 -5.87 7.26
CA ALA A 272 -17.49 -6.02 6.67
C ALA A 272 -17.27 -4.98 5.55
N GLU A 273 -16.38 -4.02 5.80
CA GLU A 273 -15.98 -2.98 4.84
C GLU A 273 -14.50 -3.16 4.42
N GLY A 274 -14.12 -2.59 3.28
CA GLY A 274 -12.76 -2.62 2.73
C GLY A 274 -12.48 -3.84 1.84
N GLN A 275 -11.24 -4.34 1.92
CA GLN A 275 -10.77 -5.46 1.10
C GLN A 275 -11.36 -6.78 1.59
N GLN A 276 -12.05 -7.49 0.70
CA GLN A 276 -12.67 -8.78 0.95
C GLN A 276 -11.97 -9.90 0.14
N PRO A 277 -11.81 -11.12 0.69
CA PRO A 277 -11.18 -12.22 -0.02
C PRO A 277 -11.94 -12.61 -1.30
N LEU A 278 -11.21 -12.71 -2.41
CA LEU A 278 -11.75 -13.17 -3.68
C LEU A 278 -11.88 -14.70 -3.69
N VAL A 279 -13.04 -15.21 -4.10
CA VAL A 279 -13.22 -16.61 -4.50
C VAL A 279 -13.19 -16.66 -6.02
N SER A 280 -12.06 -17.10 -6.58
CA SER A 280 -11.78 -17.07 -8.03
C SER A 280 -12.93 -17.63 -8.88
N GLU A 281 -13.15 -17.00 -10.03
CA GLU A 281 -14.04 -17.50 -11.08
C GLU A 281 -13.70 -18.92 -11.53
N ALA A 282 -12.43 -19.34 -11.40
CA ALA A 282 -12.01 -20.70 -11.68
C ALA A 282 -12.78 -21.75 -10.85
N VAL A 283 -13.24 -21.42 -9.64
CA VAL A 283 -14.07 -22.32 -8.82
C VAL A 283 -15.42 -22.61 -9.51
N ARG A 284 -16.06 -21.60 -10.11
CA ARG A 284 -17.25 -21.81 -10.97
C ARG A 284 -16.88 -22.56 -12.25
N GLY A 285 -15.72 -22.23 -12.83
CA GLY A 285 -15.14 -22.89 -14.00
C GLY A 285 -15.01 -24.40 -13.87
N GLU A 286 -14.64 -24.88 -12.68
CA GLU A 286 -14.52 -26.31 -12.34
C GLU A 286 -15.84 -26.98 -11.97
N GLY A 287 -16.96 -26.23 -11.93
CA GLY A 287 -18.31 -26.78 -11.76
C GLY A 287 -19.06 -26.40 -10.49
N ALA A 288 -18.57 -25.44 -9.70
CA ALA A 288 -19.30 -24.98 -8.52
C ALA A 288 -20.66 -24.34 -8.86
N HIS A 289 -21.64 -24.54 -7.99
CA HIS A 289 -23.01 -24.07 -8.19
C HIS A 289 -23.34 -22.83 -7.35
N LEU A 290 -24.01 -21.84 -7.92
CA LEU A 290 -24.55 -20.73 -7.17
C LEU A 290 -25.94 -21.10 -6.65
N VAL A 291 -26.10 -21.10 -5.33
CA VAL A 291 -27.32 -21.52 -4.64
C VAL A 291 -27.76 -20.48 -3.61
N ASP A 292 -29.07 -20.40 -3.37
CA ASP A 292 -29.62 -19.62 -2.28
C ASP A 292 -29.68 -20.44 -0.96
N ALA A 293 -30.23 -19.83 0.10
CA ALA A 293 -30.37 -20.48 1.41
C ALA A 293 -31.23 -21.76 1.40
N ASP A 294 -32.13 -21.90 0.40
CA ASP A 294 -32.96 -23.09 0.21
C ASP A 294 -32.25 -24.16 -0.66
N GLY A 295 -31.03 -23.90 -1.11
CA GLY A 295 -30.25 -24.76 -1.98
C GLY A 295 -30.67 -24.71 -3.46
N VAL A 296 -31.48 -23.72 -3.86
CA VAL A 296 -31.95 -23.57 -5.24
C VAL A 296 -30.86 -22.95 -6.10
N ARG A 297 -30.53 -23.60 -7.22
CA ARG A 297 -29.64 -23.06 -8.24
C ARG A 297 -30.30 -21.94 -9.04
N PHE A 298 -30.27 -20.73 -8.51
CA PHE A 298 -31.02 -19.59 -9.05
C PHE A 298 -30.51 -19.05 -10.39
N MET A 299 -29.28 -19.39 -10.80
CA MET A 299 -28.74 -19.00 -12.12
C MET A 299 -29.31 -19.85 -13.26
N VAL A 300 -29.88 -21.04 -12.97
CA VAL A 300 -30.49 -21.90 -13.99
C VAL A 300 -31.73 -21.21 -14.56
N GLY A 301 -31.79 -21.10 -15.88
CA GLY A 301 -32.88 -20.40 -16.58
C GLY A 301 -32.71 -18.88 -16.69
N GLN A 302 -31.69 -18.29 -16.03
CA GLN A 302 -31.35 -16.86 -16.19
C GLN A 302 -30.44 -16.63 -17.40
N HIS A 303 -29.54 -17.58 -17.68
CA HIS A 303 -28.65 -17.58 -18.83
C HIS A 303 -28.37 -19.02 -19.27
N GLU A 304 -28.10 -19.25 -20.56
CA GLU A 304 -27.84 -20.60 -21.08
C GLU A 304 -26.60 -21.27 -20.47
N LEU A 305 -25.63 -20.47 -20.02
CA LEU A 305 -24.40 -20.91 -19.35
C LEU A 305 -24.52 -20.98 -17.81
N ALA A 306 -25.66 -20.61 -17.22
CA ALA A 306 -25.88 -20.56 -15.77
C ALA A 306 -24.72 -19.89 -14.99
N GLU A 307 -23.98 -20.62 -14.14
CA GLU A 307 -22.87 -20.11 -13.33
C GLU A 307 -21.64 -19.66 -14.15
N LEU A 308 -21.55 -20.09 -15.40
CA LEU A 308 -20.51 -19.70 -16.37
C LEU A 308 -20.93 -18.53 -17.28
N ALA A 309 -22.06 -17.88 -16.99
CA ALA A 309 -22.43 -16.65 -17.66
C ALA A 309 -21.38 -15.53 -17.43
N PRO A 310 -21.35 -14.48 -18.26
CA PRO A 310 -20.49 -13.31 -18.04
C PRO A 310 -20.65 -12.71 -16.64
N ARG A 311 -19.56 -12.14 -16.09
CA ARG A 311 -19.48 -11.68 -14.69
C ARG A 311 -20.60 -10.71 -14.31
N ASP A 312 -20.92 -9.77 -15.19
CA ASP A 312 -21.99 -8.80 -15.02
C ASP A 312 -23.35 -9.47 -14.88
N ILE A 313 -23.63 -10.51 -15.68
CA ILE A 313 -24.86 -11.29 -15.60
C ILE A 313 -24.95 -12.06 -14.28
N VAL A 314 -23.87 -12.69 -13.84
CA VAL A 314 -23.83 -13.46 -12.59
C VAL A 314 -23.96 -12.53 -11.38
N ALA A 315 -23.21 -11.42 -11.34
CA ALA A 315 -23.27 -10.45 -10.24
C ALA A 315 -24.67 -9.84 -10.11
N LYS A 316 -25.31 -9.51 -11.24
CA LYS A 316 -26.70 -9.06 -11.29
C LYS A 316 -27.66 -10.14 -10.79
N GLY A 317 -27.47 -11.39 -11.21
CA GLY A 317 -28.29 -12.52 -10.77
C GLY A 317 -28.25 -12.71 -9.26
N ILE A 318 -27.05 -12.65 -8.66
CA ILE A 318 -26.85 -12.71 -7.21
C ILE A 318 -27.55 -11.53 -6.52
N MET A 319 -27.31 -10.30 -6.98
CA MET A 319 -27.91 -9.09 -6.38
C MET A 319 -29.44 -9.10 -6.42
N ARG A 320 -30.03 -9.53 -7.54
CA ARG A 320 -31.49 -9.67 -7.64
C ARG A 320 -32.02 -10.74 -6.70
N ARG A 321 -31.35 -11.89 -6.62
CA ARG A 321 -31.78 -12.97 -5.72
C ARG A 321 -31.71 -12.54 -4.25
N MET A 322 -30.65 -11.82 -3.88
CA MET A 322 -30.50 -11.19 -2.57
C MET A 322 -31.67 -10.25 -2.25
N GLN A 323 -32.02 -9.35 -3.17
CA GLN A 323 -33.16 -8.45 -2.99
C GLN A 323 -34.53 -9.18 -2.92
N GLU A 324 -34.73 -10.23 -3.73
CA GLU A 324 -35.96 -11.04 -3.72
C GLU A 324 -36.19 -11.77 -2.40
N GLN A 325 -35.11 -12.17 -1.73
CA GLN A 325 -35.15 -12.95 -0.49
C GLN A 325 -34.88 -12.12 0.77
N ASP A 326 -34.62 -10.81 0.62
CA ASP A 326 -34.14 -9.95 1.71
C ASP A 326 -32.91 -10.56 2.42
N ALA A 327 -31.96 -11.02 1.62
CA ALA A 327 -30.75 -11.73 2.06
C ALA A 327 -29.49 -10.92 1.78
N GLU A 328 -28.50 -11.03 2.67
CA GLU A 328 -27.24 -10.27 2.59
C GLU A 328 -26.17 -10.95 1.72
N HIS A 329 -26.33 -12.25 1.44
CA HIS A 329 -25.41 -13.04 0.62
C HIS A 329 -26.11 -14.25 0.01
N MET A 330 -25.46 -14.86 -0.97
CA MET A 330 -25.80 -16.17 -1.55
C MET A 330 -24.69 -17.17 -1.25
N PHE A 331 -24.77 -18.39 -1.77
CA PHE A 331 -23.76 -19.42 -1.55
C PHE A 331 -23.17 -19.94 -2.86
N LEU A 332 -21.88 -20.29 -2.81
CA LEU A 332 -21.18 -21.06 -3.82
C LEU A 332 -20.95 -22.48 -3.30
N ASP A 333 -21.69 -23.45 -3.84
CA ASP A 333 -21.61 -24.85 -3.46
C ASP A 333 -20.64 -25.62 -4.36
N ALA A 334 -19.50 -26.00 -3.78
CA ALA A 334 -18.41 -26.71 -4.41
C ALA A 334 -18.01 -27.98 -3.62
N ARG A 335 -18.89 -28.48 -2.74
CA ARG A 335 -18.62 -29.64 -1.88
C ARG A 335 -18.30 -30.92 -2.67
N HIS A 336 -18.80 -31.01 -3.90
CA HIS A 336 -18.59 -32.14 -4.79
C HIS A 336 -17.17 -32.22 -5.39
N PHE A 337 -16.34 -31.19 -5.23
CA PHE A 337 -14.94 -31.17 -5.68
C PHE A 337 -14.05 -32.13 -4.88
N GLY A 338 -14.40 -32.38 -3.61
CA GLY A 338 -13.56 -33.13 -2.67
C GLY A 338 -12.30 -32.37 -2.24
N ALA A 339 -11.63 -32.88 -1.20
CA ALA A 339 -10.49 -32.20 -0.57
C ALA A 339 -9.29 -31.99 -1.52
N ALA A 340 -8.95 -33.00 -2.32
CA ALA A 340 -7.77 -32.95 -3.19
C ALA A 340 -7.82 -31.81 -4.22
N MET A 341 -9.00 -31.49 -4.76
CA MET A 341 -9.13 -30.38 -5.71
C MET A 341 -8.92 -29.04 -5.01
N TRP A 342 -9.49 -28.85 -3.82
CA TRP A 342 -9.27 -27.64 -3.03
C TRP A 342 -7.80 -27.47 -2.63
N GLU A 343 -7.16 -28.53 -2.15
CA GLU A 343 -5.77 -28.51 -1.66
C GLU A 343 -4.75 -28.27 -2.76
N HIS A 344 -4.99 -28.77 -3.97
CA HIS A 344 -4.04 -28.64 -5.08
C HIS A 344 -4.36 -27.49 -6.04
N ARG A 345 -5.65 -27.26 -6.35
CA ARG A 345 -6.04 -26.26 -7.36
C ARG A 345 -6.37 -24.89 -6.78
N PHE A 346 -6.90 -24.86 -5.57
CA PHE A 346 -7.37 -23.65 -4.90
C PHE A 346 -6.82 -23.49 -3.47
N PRO A 347 -5.50 -23.72 -3.24
CA PRO A 347 -4.93 -23.74 -1.90
C PRO A 347 -5.09 -22.39 -1.19
N THR A 348 -4.96 -21.28 -1.92
CA THR A 348 -5.08 -19.93 -1.35
C THR A 348 -6.53 -19.65 -0.95
N ILE A 349 -7.49 -20.00 -1.80
CA ILE A 349 -8.92 -19.85 -1.50
C ILE A 349 -9.35 -20.75 -0.33
N LEU A 350 -8.88 -22.01 -0.31
CA LEU A 350 -9.13 -22.96 0.78
C LEU A 350 -8.63 -22.40 2.11
N ALA A 351 -7.40 -21.88 2.14
CA ALA A 351 -6.82 -21.25 3.32
C ALA A 351 -7.62 -20.01 3.76
N ALA A 352 -8.04 -19.16 2.81
CA ALA A 352 -8.85 -17.99 3.09
C ALA A 352 -10.22 -18.36 3.69
N CYS A 353 -10.94 -19.32 3.11
CA CYS A 353 -12.22 -19.78 3.66
C CYS A 353 -12.04 -20.33 5.08
N ARG A 354 -11.04 -21.20 5.30
CA ARG A 354 -10.79 -21.82 6.62
C ARG A 354 -10.35 -20.81 7.68
N ALA A 355 -9.58 -19.80 7.31
CA ALA A 355 -9.22 -18.70 8.21
C ALA A 355 -10.45 -17.92 8.71
N HIS A 356 -11.54 -17.92 7.93
CA HIS A 356 -12.83 -17.34 8.29
C HIS A 356 -13.85 -18.36 8.80
N GLY A 357 -13.40 -19.56 9.19
CA GLY A 357 -14.25 -20.59 9.79
C GLY A 357 -15.18 -21.31 8.82
N ILE A 358 -14.91 -21.23 7.51
CA ILE A 358 -15.70 -21.87 6.45
C ILE A 358 -14.87 -23.00 5.83
N ASP A 359 -15.36 -24.24 5.85
CA ASP A 359 -14.69 -25.36 5.17
C ASP A 359 -15.38 -25.70 3.83
N PRO A 360 -14.87 -25.19 2.70
CA PRO A 360 -15.53 -25.32 1.39
C PRO A 360 -15.61 -26.77 0.88
N VAL A 361 -14.89 -27.69 1.55
CA VAL A 361 -14.99 -29.14 1.31
C VAL A 361 -16.32 -29.71 1.83
N HIS A 362 -16.84 -29.18 2.95
CA HIS A 362 -17.98 -29.73 3.67
C HIS A 362 -19.22 -28.83 3.67
N GLU A 363 -19.06 -27.52 3.49
CA GLU A 363 -20.15 -26.55 3.46
C GLU A 363 -20.06 -25.57 2.26
N PRO A 364 -21.19 -24.99 1.81
CA PRO A 364 -21.19 -23.96 0.77
C PRO A 364 -20.49 -22.66 1.25
N VAL A 365 -19.80 -21.97 0.34
CA VAL A 365 -19.09 -20.73 0.66
C VAL A 365 -20.05 -19.53 0.56
N PRO A 366 -20.22 -18.71 1.60
CA PRO A 366 -21.03 -17.50 1.53
C PRO A 366 -20.36 -16.46 0.63
N VAL A 367 -21.10 -15.94 -0.35
CA VAL A 367 -20.59 -15.02 -1.37
C VAL A 367 -21.55 -13.87 -1.66
N ALA A 368 -20.98 -12.69 -1.91
CA ALA A 368 -21.70 -11.51 -2.39
C ALA A 368 -20.88 -10.80 -3.48
N PRO A 369 -21.53 -10.01 -4.37
CA PRO A 369 -20.79 -9.24 -5.37
C PRO A 369 -20.06 -8.05 -4.73
N ALA A 370 -18.81 -7.82 -5.11
CA ALA A 370 -18.04 -6.65 -4.65
C ALA A 370 -17.24 -6.02 -5.79
N ALA A 371 -16.91 -4.72 -5.66
CA ALA A 371 -16.16 -4.00 -6.68
C ALA A 371 -14.76 -4.62 -6.88
N HIS A 372 -14.33 -4.80 -8.13
CA HIS A 372 -13.15 -5.61 -8.43
C HIS A 372 -12.18 -4.99 -9.43
N TYR A 373 -12.69 -4.41 -10.52
CA TYR A 373 -11.85 -3.86 -11.58
C TYR A 373 -12.50 -2.67 -12.29
N ALA A 374 -11.74 -1.61 -12.56
CA ALA A 374 -12.20 -0.47 -13.36
C ALA A 374 -11.82 -0.64 -14.85
N SER A 375 -12.82 -0.64 -15.76
CA SER A 375 -12.55 -0.65 -17.22
C SER A 375 -12.30 0.77 -17.75
N GLY A 376 -12.88 1.77 -17.10
CA GLY A 376 -12.60 3.18 -17.32
C GLY A 376 -11.43 3.70 -16.48
N GLY A 377 -10.98 4.92 -16.80
CA GLY A 377 -9.77 5.50 -16.21
C GLY A 377 -9.24 6.70 -17.00
N VAL A 378 -7.97 7.02 -16.81
CA VAL A 378 -7.26 8.08 -17.54
C VAL A 378 -7.17 7.71 -19.01
N ARG A 379 -7.75 8.56 -19.87
CA ARG A 379 -7.86 8.28 -21.30
C ARG A 379 -6.48 8.35 -21.96
N THR A 380 -6.13 7.31 -22.72
CA THR A 380 -4.83 7.23 -23.41
C THR A 380 -4.97 6.90 -24.89
N ASP A 381 -3.92 7.17 -25.69
CA ASP A 381 -3.77 6.55 -27.02
C ASP A 381 -3.08 5.17 -26.93
N SER A 382 -2.88 4.53 -28.08
CA SER A 382 -2.18 3.24 -28.21
C SER A 382 -0.69 3.28 -27.84
N ARG A 383 -0.17 4.41 -27.36
CA ARG A 383 1.19 4.56 -26.80
C ARG A 383 1.15 5.00 -25.33
N GLY A 384 -0.02 4.97 -24.70
CA GLY A 384 -0.23 5.34 -23.30
C GLY A 384 -0.22 6.84 -23.04
N ARG A 385 -0.23 7.71 -24.07
CA ARG A 385 -0.18 9.17 -23.88
C ARG A 385 -1.53 9.72 -23.49
N THR A 386 -1.57 10.61 -22.50
CA THR A 386 -2.78 11.34 -22.11
C THR A 386 -2.95 12.65 -22.90
N THR A 387 -4.00 13.42 -22.62
CA THR A 387 -4.15 14.79 -23.15
C THR A 387 -3.15 15.79 -22.57
N VAL A 388 -2.47 15.46 -21.47
CA VAL A 388 -1.41 16.28 -20.86
C VAL A 388 -0.05 15.82 -21.42
N PRO A 389 0.68 16.66 -22.17
CA PRO A 389 1.92 16.23 -22.79
C PRO A 389 2.98 15.82 -21.75
N GLY A 390 3.56 14.63 -21.93
CA GLY A 390 4.53 14.06 -20.99
C GLY A 390 3.90 13.28 -19.82
N LEU A 391 2.57 13.27 -19.69
CA LEU A 391 1.86 12.37 -18.79
C LEU A 391 1.37 11.15 -19.57
N TYR A 392 1.74 9.98 -19.08
CA TYR A 392 1.35 8.67 -19.60
C TYR A 392 0.53 7.91 -18.54
N ALA A 393 -0.27 6.94 -18.97
CA ALA A 393 -0.97 6.03 -18.06
C ALA A 393 -1.07 4.61 -18.66
N CYS A 394 -0.95 3.58 -17.83
CA CYS A 394 -1.19 2.18 -18.20
C CYS A 394 -1.57 1.33 -16.98
N GLY A 395 -2.09 0.13 -17.23
CA GLY A 395 -2.72 -0.66 -16.17
C GLY A 395 -4.11 -0.11 -15.83
N GLU A 396 -4.67 -0.56 -14.72
CA GLU A 396 -6.05 -0.26 -14.31
C GLU A 396 -6.36 1.24 -14.07
N VAL A 397 -5.34 2.09 -13.89
CA VAL A 397 -5.56 3.54 -13.83
C VAL A 397 -5.99 4.13 -15.17
N ALA A 398 -5.69 3.45 -16.28
CA ALA A 398 -5.89 3.93 -17.64
C ALA A 398 -7.16 3.36 -18.28
N CYS A 399 -7.76 4.15 -19.16
CA CYS A 399 -8.67 3.67 -20.19
C CYS A 399 -7.90 3.65 -21.50
N THR A 400 -7.38 2.47 -21.87
CA THR A 400 -6.59 2.21 -23.09
C THR A 400 -7.45 1.86 -24.29
N GLY A 401 -8.76 1.71 -24.10
CA GLY A 401 -9.71 1.23 -25.12
C GLY A 401 -9.85 -0.30 -25.18
N VAL A 402 -9.00 -1.05 -24.47
CA VAL A 402 -8.99 -2.53 -24.53
C VAL A 402 -10.27 -3.16 -23.97
N HIS A 403 -10.75 -2.67 -22.82
CA HIS A 403 -11.74 -3.39 -22.02
C HIS A 403 -13.19 -3.06 -22.34
N GLY A 404 -13.45 -1.97 -23.06
CA GLY A 404 -14.80 -1.50 -23.35
C GLY A 404 -15.68 -1.41 -22.09
N ALA A 405 -16.91 -1.90 -22.19
CA ALA A 405 -17.88 -1.85 -21.09
C ALA A 405 -17.71 -2.98 -20.05
N ASN A 406 -16.83 -3.95 -20.30
CA ASN A 406 -16.59 -5.07 -19.39
C ASN A 406 -15.30 -5.81 -19.75
N ARG A 407 -14.38 -5.91 -18.79
CA ARG A 407 -13.10 -6.60 -18.94
C ARG A 407 -13.29 -8.12 -19.08
N LEU A 408 -12.67 -8.72 -20.11
CA LEU A 408 -12.43 -10.17 -20.17
C LEU A 408 -11.49 -10.61 -19.02
N ALA A 409 -11.77 -11.76 -18.39
CA ALA A 409 -10.94 -12.29 -17.32
C ALA A 409 -9.45 -12.40 -17.76
N SER A 410 -8.53 -12.22 -16.81
CA SER A 410 -7.08 -12.42 -17.02
C SER A 410 -6.39 -11.53 -18.08
N ASN A 411 -7.10 -10.58 -18.70
CA ASN A 411 -6.52 -9.59 -19.63
C ASN A 411 -5.85 -8.40 -18.93
N SER A 412 -6.16 -8.09 -17.66
CA SER A 412 -5.65 -6.87 -17.01
C SER A 412 -4.14 -6.90 -16.74
N LEU A 413 -3.61 -8.07 -16.37
CA LEU A 413 -2.16 -8.23 -16.20
C LEU A 413 -1.43 -8.09 -17.54
N LEU A 414 -2.01 -8.67 -18.60
CA LEU A 414 -1.47 -8.56 -19.96
C LEU A 414 -1.46 -7.11 -20.45
N GLU A 415 -2.53 -6.37 -20.18
CA GLU A 415 -2.67 -4.95 -20.56
C GLU A 415 -1.58 -4.11 -19.90
N GLY A 416 -1.34 -4.33 -18.60
CA GLY A 416 -0.24 -3.71 -17.89
C GLY A 416 1.12 -3.99 -18.51
N LEU A 417 1.42 -5.23 -18.91
CA LEU A 417 2.71 -5.58 -19.55
C LEU A 417 2.87 -4.91 -20.92
N VAL A 418 1.88 -5.06 -21.80
CA VAL A 418 1.97 -4.61 -23.20
C VAL A 418 2.07 -3.08 -23.25
N TYR A 419 1.19 -2.36 -22.56
CA TYR A 419 1.17 -0.90 -22.63
C TYR A 419 2.36 -0.26 -21.91
N ALA A 420 2.88 -0.88 -20.84
CA ALA A 420 4.10 -0.41 -20.19
C ALA A 420 5.32 -0.44 -21.12
N GLU A 421 5.47 -1.50 -21.91
CA GLU A 421 6.55 -1.61 -22.89
C GLU A 421 6.43 -0.58 -24.01
N ARG A 422 5.20 -0.32 -24.47
CA ARG A 422 4.93 0.70 -25.49
C ARG A 422 5.21 2.11 -24.98
N ILE A 423 4.86 2.41 -23.73
CA ILE A 423 5.18 3.68 -23.08
C ILE A 423 6.70 3.86 -23.00
N ALA A 424 7.42 2.86 -22.50
CA ALA A 424 8.88 2.93 -22.40
C ALA A 424 9.55 3.15 -23.77
N ALA A 425 9.08 2.43 -24.80
CA ALA A 425 9.56 2.61 -26.17
C ALA A 425 9.27 4.02 -26.72
N ASP A 426 8.09 4.57 -26.43
CA ASP A 426 7.72 5.92 -26.88
C ASP A 426 8.52 7.02 -26.17
N ILE A 427 8.76 6.88 -24.86
CA ILE A 427 9.61 7.79 -24.09
C ILE A 427 11.05 7.73 -24.61
N ALA A 428 11.60 6.53 -24.83
CA ALA A 428 12.96 6.34 -25.32
C ALA A 428 13.16 6.89 -26.75
N ALA A 429 12.12 6.82 -27.60
CA ALA A 429 12.14 7.35 -28.96
C ALA A 429 11.93 8.88 -29.03
N GLY A 430 11.59 9.54 -27.92
CA GLY A 430 11.36 10.98 -27.85
C GLY A 430 12.62 11.79 -28.24
N PRO A 431 12.46 13.03 -28.78
CA PRO A 431 13.61 13.88 -29.10
C PRO A 431 14.50 14.08 -27.88
N ALA A 432 15.82 13.90 -28.03
CA ALA A 432 16.79 14.01 -26.93
C ALA A 432 16.70 15.36 -26.17
N GLU A 433 16.31 16.44 -26.85
CA GLU A 433 16.07 17.76 -26.25
C GLU A 433 14.83 17.82 -25.34
N ASN A 434 13.86 16.92 -25.53
CA ASN A 434 12.63 16.84 -24.74
C ASN A 434 12.69 15.79 -23.61
N ALA A 435 13.60 14.82 -23.70
CA ALA A 435 13.59 13.60 -22.88
C ALA A 435 14.69 13.51 -21.82
N ARG A 436 15.74 14.37 -21.85
CA ARG A 436 16.99 14.13 -21.08
C ARG A 436 17.31 15.12 -19.97
N HIS A 437 16.42 16.09 -19.72
CA HIS A 437 16.61 17.05 -18.62
C HIS A 437 15.29 17.31 -17.92
N ALA A 438 15.33 17.31 -16.59
CA ALA A 438 14.23 17.77 -15.75
C ALA A 438 13.76 19.15 -16.21
N ARG A 439 12.47 19.28 -16.54
CA ARG A 439 11.87 20.56 -16.91
C ARG A 439 11.73 21.42 -15.67
N VAL A 440 11.96 22.72 -15.81
CA VAL A 440 11.73 23.67 -14.72
C VAL A 440 10.21 23.75 -14.49
N PRO A 441 9.70 23.32 -13.33
CA PRO A 441 8.29 23.46 -13.03
C PRO A 441 7.88 24.93 -13.04
N GLN A 442 6.65 25.22 -13.45
CA GLN A 442 6.11 26.56 -13.30
C GLN A 442 6.01 26.90 -11.80
N PRO A 443 6.56 28.04 -11.34
CA PRO A 443 6.34 28.49 -9.97
C PRO A 443 4.84 28.69 -9.75
N VAL A 444 4.27 27.90 -8.84
CA VAL A 444 2.89 28.10 -8.38
C VAL A 444 2.96 28.84 -7.06
N PRO A 445 2.37 30.05 -6.95
CA PRO A 445 2.28 30.75 -5.67
C PRO A 445 1.60 29.84 -4.65
N GLN A 446 2.22 29.64 -3.49
CA GLN A 446 1.54 29.01 -2.37
C GLN A 446 0.69 30.06 -1.66
N PRO A 447 -0.64 29.98 -1.75
CA PRO A 447 -1.48 30.94 -1.05
C PRO A 447 -1.37 30.69 0.46
N GLU A 448 -1.33 31.78 1.26
CA GLU A 448 -1.36 31.72 2.73
C GLU A 448 -2.61 31.01 3.28
N LYS A 449 -3.66 30.91 2.47
CA LYS A 449 -4.89 30.17 2.77
C LYS A 449 -5.08 29.06 1.74
N PRO A 450 -5.59 27.88 2.15
CA PRO A 450 -5.97 26.84 1.20
C PRO A 450 -6.92 27.41 0.15
N ALA A 451 -6.59 27.27 -1.13
CA ALA A 451 -7.49 27.67 -2.21
C ALA A 451 -8.74 26.78 -2.29
N HIS A 452 -8.65 25.58 -1.73
CA HIS A 452 -9.65 24.52 -1.87
C HIS A 452 -9.68 23.59 -0.66
N PRO A 453 -10.84 22.99 -0.36
CA PRO A 453 -10.98 22.15 0.83
C PRO A 453 -10.41 20.75 0.62
N LEU A 454 -9.76 20.23 1.65
CA LEU A 454 -9.57 18.82 1.94
C LEU A 454 -10.76 18.28 2.74
N LEU A 455 -11.07 17.01 2.53
CA LEU A 455 -12.11 16.28 3.26
C LEU A 455 -11.53 15.73 4.56
N ALA A 456 -12.36 15.68 5.60
CA ALA A 456 -12.00 14.98 6.84
C ALA A 456 -11.88 13.46 6.58
N PRO A 457 -11.02 12.72 7.31
CA PRO A 457 -10.80 11.29 7.10
C PRO A 457 -12.07 10.45 7.12
N GLU A 458 -13.02 10.79 8.00
CA GLU A 458 -14.27 10.04 8.21
C GLU A 458 -15.20 10.12 6.99
N ALA A 459 -15.02 11.10 6.11
CA ALA A 459 -15.79 11.22 4.87
C ALA A 459 -15.59 10.01 3.95
N ARG A 460 -14.47 9.27 4.07
CA ARG A 460 -14.20 8.04 3.31
C ARG A 460 -15.35 7.04 3.43
N PHE A 461 -15.73 6.69 4.66
CA PHE A 461 -16.78 5.69 4.92
C PHE A 461 -18.15 6.18 4.40
N ALA A 462 -18.42 7.49 4.51
CA ALA A 462 -19.63 8.07 3.96
C ALA A 462 -19.67 7.94 2.43
N ILE A 463 -18.58 8.25 1.72
CA ILE A 463 -18.47 8.11 0.26
C ILE A 463 -18.68 6.65 -0.13
N GLN A 464 -18.00 5.72 0.54
CA GLN A 464 -18.09 4.29 0.27
C GLN A 464 -19.52 3.74 0.34
N ARG A 465 -20.25 4.12 1.40
CA ARG A 465 -21.66 3.75 1.55
C ARG A 465 -22.56 4.42 0.51
N ILE A 466 -22.36 5.71 0.23
CA ILE A 466 -23.10 6.41 -0.84
C ILE A 466 -22.95 5.69 -2.19
N MET A 467 -21.73 5.26 -2.51
CA MET A 467 -21.42 4.59 -3.75
C MET A 467 -21.98 3.16 -3.82
N ALA A 468 -21.87 2.39 -2.73
CA ALA A 468 -22.48 1.07 -2.64
C ALA A 468 -24.01 1.12 -2.80
N ASP A 469 -24.67 2.06 -2.13
CA ASP A 469 -26.13 2.24 -2.17
C ASP A 469 -26.62 2.72 -3.54
N GLY A 470 -25.91 3.67 -4.16
CA GLY A 470 -26.44 4.43 -5.29
C GLY A 470 -25.87 4.07 -6.66
N ALA A 471 -24.61 3.60 -6.69
CA ALA A 471 -23.85 3.34 -7.91
C ALA A 471 -23.22 1.92 -7.94
N GLY A 472 -23.78 0.98 -7.18
CA GLY A 472 -23.37 -0.42 -7.13
C GLY A 472 -23.69 -1.22 -8.40
N VAL A 473 -23.95 -2.52 -8.25
CA VAL A 473 -24.27 -3.44 -9.35
C VAL A 473 -25.54 -3.02 -10.09
N LEU A 474 -26.61 -2.74 -9.35
CA LEU A 474 -27.89 -2.27 -9.90
C LEU A 474 -28.00 -0.77 -9.68
N ARG A 475 -28.40 -0.04 -10.73
CA ARG A 475 -28.51 1.42 -10.71
C ARG A 475 -29.86 1.84 -11.29
N SER A 476 -30.35 3.00 -10.87
CA SER A 476 -31.51 3.66 -11.47
C SER A 476 -31.29 5.17 -11.50
N ALA A 477 -32.11 5.92 -12.26
CA ALA A 477 -32.08 7.38 -12.19
C ALA A 477 -32.23 7.89 -10.75
N GLU A 478 -33.08 7.27 -9.94
CA GLU A 478 -33.30 7.63 -8.53
C GLU A 478 -32.06 7.34 -7.67
N SER A 479 -31.48 6.14 -7.76
CA SER A 479 -30.32 5.75 -6.95
C SER A 479 -29.11 6.64 -7.25
N LEU A 480 -28.89 6.95 -8.53
CA LEU A 480 -27.80 7.79 -9.00
C LEU A 480 -28.01 9.26 -8.65
N ALA A 481 -29.24 9.80 -8.75
CA ALA A 481 -29.57 11.15 -8.30
C ALA A 481 -29.30 11.32 -6.80
N LYS A 482 -29.76 10.37 -5.98
CA LYS A 482 -29.51 10.37 -4.53
C LYS A 482 -28.01 10.32 -4.20
N ALA A 483 -27.24 9.51 -4.92
CA ALA A 483 -25.79 9.48 -4.75
C ALA A 483 -25.13 10.80 -5.14
N ALA A 484 -25.50 11.37 -6.29
CA ALA A 484 -24.98 12.66 -6.76
C ALA A 484 -25.24 13.78 -5.74
N ASP A 485 -26.46 13.86 -5.21
CA ASP A 485 -26.84 14.86 -4.21
C ASP A 485 -26.03 14.69 -2.91
N ARG A 486 -25.90 13.45 -2.40
CA ARG A 486 -25.12 13.17 -1.17
C ARG A 486 -23.63 13.48 -1.33
N LEU A 487 -23.02 13.12 -2.47
CA LEU A 487 -21.62 13.45 -2.76
C LEU A 487 -21.43 14.96 -2.94
N GLN A 488 -22.38 15.63 -3.59
CA GLN A 488 -22.34 17.08 -3.76
C GLN A 488 -22.51 17.80 -2.42
N GLN A 489 -23.30 17.25 -1.49
CA GLN A 489 -23.42 17.76 -0.13
C GLN A 489 -22.08 17.71 0.61
N LEU A 490 -21.39 16.55 0.61
CA LEU A 490 -20.04 16.42 1.20
C LEU A 490 -19.06 17.46 0.63
N HIS A 491 -19.10 17.68 -0.69
CA HIS A 491 -18.26 18.69 -1.33
C HIS A 491 -18.62 20.12 -0.89
N THR A 492 -19.92 20.41 -0.78
CA THR A 492 -20.44 21.73 -0.40
C THR A 492 -20.12 22.04 1.05
N ASP A 493 -20.34 21.09 1.96
CA ASP A 493 -20.02 21.23 3.39
C ASP A 493 -18.54 21.54 3.61
N ALA A 494 -17.65 20.81 2.91
CA ALA A 494 -16.21 21.05 3.02
C ALA A 494 -15.81 22.43 2.47
N ARG A 495 -16.45 22.89 1.39
CA ARG A 495 -16.21 24.22 0.81
C ARG A 495 -16.72 25.32 1.74
N ASP A 496 -17.94 25.21 2.24
CA ASP A 496 -18.56 26.22 3.09
C ASP A 496 -17.78 26.33 4.42
N ALA A 497 -17.30 25.20 4.98
CA ALA A 497 -16.40 25.21 6.13
C ALA A 497 -15.07 25.94 5.88
N LEU A 498 -14.49 25.83 4.67
CA LEU A 498 -13.31 26.58 4.28
C LEU A 498 -13.60 28.08 4.11
N ASP A 499 -14.72 28.42 3.47
CA ASP A 499 -15.11 29.82 3.24
C ASP A 499 -15.41 30.55 4.57
N GLU A 500 -16.03 29.86 5.53
CA GLU A 500 -16.37 30.41 6.86
C GLU A 500 -15.15 30.51 7.78
N ASN A 501 -14.33 29.46 7.87
CA ASN A 501 -13.27 29.36 8.87
C ASN A 501 -11.88 29.75 8.33
N GLY A 502 -11.73 29.87 7.02
CA GLY A 502 -10.44 30.06 6.34
C GLY A 502 -9.48 28.89 6.51
N LYS A 503 -9.96 27.74 6.99
CA LYS A 503 -9.19 26.52 7.28
C LYS A 503 -9.89 25.31 6.68
N THR A 504 -9.11 24.28 6.36
CA THR A 504 -9.62 22.99 5.90
C THR A 504 -9.09 21.86 6.78
N ALA A 505 -9.44 20.60 6.50
CA ALA A 505 -8.88 19.46 7.21
C ALA A 505 -7.34 19.49 7.10
N GLU A 506 -6.65 19.07 8.16
CA GLU A 506 -5.19 19.07 8.17
C GLU A 506 -4.64 18.17 7.04
N PRO A 507 -3.66 18.64 6.26
CA PRO A 507 -3.05 17.82 5.21
C PRO A 507 -2.44 16.54 5.78
N GLY A 508 -2.85 15.41 5.22
CA GLY A 508 -2.38 14.08 5.61
C GLY A 508 -2.93 13.03 4.65
N VAL A 509 -2.37 11.83 4.73
CA VAL A 509 -2.69 10.71 3.81
C VAL A 509 -4.20 10.49 3.73
N ASP A 510 -4.86 10.33 4.88
CA ASP A 510 -6.29 10.04 4.91
C ASP A 510 -7.16 11.18 4.34
N THR A 511 -6.77 12.44 4.56
CA THR A 511 -7.53 13.60 4.05
C THR A 511 -7.35 13.78 2.55
N TRP A 512 -6.14 13.53 2.03
CA TRP A 512 -5.88 13.50 0.59
C TRP A 512 -6.60 12.35 -0.10
N GLU A 513 -6.57 11.14 0.47
CA GLU A 513 -7.29 9.99 -0.06
C GLU A 513 -8.81 10.21 -0.06
N ALA A 514 -9.39 10.69 1.05
CA ALA A 514 -10.82 11.01 1.10
C ALA A 514 -11.22 12.06 0.05
N THR A 515 -10.35 13.04 -0.20
CA THR A 515 -10.55 14.06 -1.24
C THR A 515 -10.46 13.47 -2.65
N ASN A 516 -9.53 12.55 -2.90
CA ASN A 516 -9.41 11.83 -4.17
C ASN A 516 -10.62 10.93 -4.42
N LEU A 517 -11.05 10.16 -3.41
CA LEU A 517 -12.23 9.30 -3.47
C LEU A 517 -13.48 10.10 -3.82
N LEU A 518 -13.70 11.25 -3.18
CA LEU A 518 -14.83 12.12 -3.51
C LEU A 518 -14.79 12.61 -4.97
N CYS A 519 -13.60 12.99 -5.46
CA CYS A 519 -13.41 13.42 -6.84
C CYS A 519 -13.79 12.31 -7.83
N VAL A 520 -13.26 11.10 -7.63
CA VAL A 520 -13.52 9.95 -8.49
C VAL A 520 -14.99 9.52 -8.41
N ALA A 521 -15.57 9.46 -7.21
CA ALA A 521 -16.98 9.12 -6.99
C ALA A 521 -17.94 10.05 -7.74
N ARG A 522 -17.71 11.37 -7.66
CA ARG A 522 -18.53 12.37 -8.38
C ARG A 522 -18.45 12.19 -9.89
N VAL A 523 -17.28 11.87 -10.42
CA VAL A 523 -17.10 11.64 -11.86
C VAL A 523 -17.79 10.36 -12.31
N LEU A 524 -17.63 9.28 -11.56
CA LEU A 524 -18.28 8.00 -11.85
C LEU A 524 -19.80 8.16 -11.86
N VAL A 525 -20.38 8.79 -10.83
CA VAL A 525 -21.83 9.02 -10.75
C VAL A 525 -22.31 9.92 -11.88
N ALA A 526 -21.59 11.00 -12.21
CA ALA A 526 -21.97 11.88 -13.31
C ALA A 526 -21.98 11.14 -14.67
N ALA A 527 -20.99 10.29 -14.93
CA ALA A 527 -20.97 9.49 -16.15
C ALA A 527 -22.10 8.44 -16.16
N ALA A 528 -22.35 7.78 -15.03
CA ALA A 528 -23.42 6.80 -14.87
C ALA A 528 -24.82 7.41 -15.01
N GLN A 529 -25.03 8.65 -14.56
CA GLN A 529 -26.30 9.38 -14.72
C GLN A 529 -26.58 9.68 -16.19
N VAL A 530 -25.55 10.10 -16.93
CA VAL A 530 -25.69 10.43 -18.35
C VAL A 530 -26.04 9.20 -19.15
N ARG A 531 -25.43 8.03 -18.89
CA ARG A 531 -25.68 6.80 -19.64
C ARG A 531 -27.05 6.19 -19.29
N GLU A 532 -28.00 6.32 -20.20
CA GLU A 532 -29.37 5.79 -20.08
C GLU A 532 -29.54 4.49 -20.90
N GLU A 533 -28.71 3.49 -20.61
CA GLU A 533 -28.80 2.12 -21.17
C GLU A 533 -28.25 1.10 -20.17
N THR A 534 -28.36 -0.18 -20.51
CA THR A 534 -27.59 -1.25 -19.87
C THR A 534 -26.54 -1.79 -20.83
N ARG A 535 -25.27 -1.82 -20.43
CA ARG A 535 -24.16 -2.36 -21.21
C ARG A 535 -23.02 -2.85 -20.32
N GLY A 536 -22.58 -4.10 -20.52
CA GLY A 536 -21.48 -4.68 -19.75
C GLY A 536 -21.74 -4.58 -18.25
N CYS A 537 -20.79 -4.03 -17.49
CA CYS A 537 -20.93 -3.87 -16.04
C CYS A 537 -21.76 -2.63 -15.61
N HIS A 538 -22.29 -1.85 -16.54
CA HIS A 538 -23.22 -0.75 -16.24
C HIS A 538 -24.67 -1.22 -16.44
N TRP A 539 -25.39 -1.40 -15.34
CA TRP A 539 -26.78 -1.88 -15.35
C TRP A 539 -27.74 -0.82 -14.81
N ARG A 540 -28.67 -0.37 -15.67
CA ARG A 540 -29.74 0.58 -15.34
C ARG A 540 -31.08 -0.16 -15.32
N GLU A 541 -31.71 -0.28 -14.16
CA GLU A 541 -32.99 -0.99 -14.03
C GLU A 541 -34.14 -0.27 -14.73
N ASP A 542 -34.05 1.05 -14.81
CA ASP A 542 -34.95 1.92 -15.57
C ASP A 542 -34.65 1.94 -17.08
N HIS A 543 -33.52 1.38 -17.50
CA HIS A 543 -33.10 1.22 -18.91
C HIS A 543 -32.46 -0.16 -19.12
N ALA A 544 -33.26 -1.21 -19.06
CA ALA A 544 -32.79 -2.59 -19.00
C ALA A 544 -32.11 -3.12 -20.28
N ASP A 545 -32.29 -2.43 -21.41
CA ASP A 545 -31.78 -2.84 -22.71
C ASP A 545 -30.51 -2.08 -23.11
N ARG A 546 -29.67 -2.74 -23.92
CA ARG A 546 -28.53 -2.15 -24.61
C ARG A 546 -29.03 -1.30 -25.79
N ASP A 547 -28.53 -0.07 -25.92
CA ASP A 547 -28.88 0.83 -27.03
C ASP A 547 -27.64 1.20 -27.85
N ASP A 548 -27.45 0.48 -28.96
CA ASP A 548 -26.33 0.74 -29.86
C ASP A 548 -26.49 2.00 -30.72
N THR A 549 -27.69 2.56 -30.81
CA THR A 549 -27.95 3.74 -31.65
C THR A 549 -27.53 5.02 -30.92
N THR A 550 -27.87 5.12 -29.64
CA THR A 550 -27.55 6.29 -28.82
C THR A 550 -26.23 6.12 -28.09
N TRP A 551 -25.94 4.95 -27.55
CA TRP A 551 -24.94 4.82 -26.47
C TRP A 551 -23.72 3.97 -26.81
N ARG A 552 -23.58 3.47 -28.05
CA ARG A 552 -22.33 2.87 -28.54
C ARG A 552 -21.25 3.93 -28.81
N ARG A 553 -20.85 4.59 -27.72
CA ARG A 553 -19.89 5.70 -27.63
C ARG A 553 -19.33 5.77 -26.20
N HIS A 554 -18.19 6.42 -26.08
CA HIS A 554 -17.48 6.64 -24.83
C HIS A 554 -17.97 7.91 -24.13
N ILE A 555 -17.95 7.92 -22.81
CA ILE A 555 -18.21 9.10 -21.99
C ILE A 555 -16.88 9.65 -21.51
N VAL A 556 -16.53 10.85 -21.97
CA VAL A 556 -15.30 11.53 -21.59
C VAL A 556 -15.63 12.64 -20.60
N VAL A 557 -14.90 12.64 -19.48
CA VAL A 557 -15.04 13.65 -18.44
C VAL A 557 -13.72 14.41 -18.26
N ARG A 558 -13.82 15.70 -18.01
CA ARG A 558 -12.70 16.57 -17.61
C ARG A 558 -13.11 17.42 -16.41
N LEU A 559 -12.15 17.72 -15.55
CA LEU A 559 -12.31 18.71 -14.49
C LEU A 559 -11.92 20.10 -15.01
N ASN A 560 -12.83 21.06 -14.90
CA ASN A 560 -12.55 22.45 -15.24
C ASN A 560 -11.84 23.18 -14.07
N PRO A 561 -11.19 24.34 -14.31
CA PRO A 561 -10.58 25.15 -13.25
C PRO A 561 -11.54 25.54 -12.12
N ASP A 562 -12.83 25.69 -12.42
CA ASP A 562 -13.90 25.97 -11.45
C ASP A 562 -14.41 24.72 -10.71
N ARG A 563 -13.75 23.57 -10.91
CA ARG A 563 -14.11 22.24 -10.37
C ARG A 563 -15.43 21.68 -10.89
N ALA A 564 -16.04 22.29 -11.90
CA ALA A 564 -17.17 21.71 -12.58
C ALA A 564 -16.71 20.54 -13.47
N LEU A 565 -17.54 19.50 -13.54
CA LEU A 565 -17.31 18.37 -14.43
C LEU A 565 -17.84 18.72 -15.82
N ALA A 566 -16.95 18.70 -16.81
CA ALA A 566 -17.33 18.75 -18.22
C ALA A 566 -17.49 17.33 -18.74
N VAL A 567 -18.74 16.89 -18.91
CA VAL A 567 -19.10 15.56 -19.43
C VAL A 567 -19.49 15.69 -20.89
N ARG A 568 -18.91 14.84 -21.75
CA ARG A 568 -19.28 14.74 -23.16
C ARG A 568 -19.24 13.29 -23.63
N THR A 569 -19.84 13.04 -24.78
CA THR A 569 -19.73 11.74 -25.45
C THR A 569 -18.86 11.84 -26.71
N THR A 570 -18.32 10.71 -27.16
CA THR A 570 -17.73 10.61 -28.50
C THR A 570 -18.82 10.51 -29.58
N ASP A 571 -18.45 10.74 -30.83
CA ASP A 571 -19.39 10.64 -31.96
C ASP A 571 -19.76 9.18 -32.27
N THR A 572 -18.80 8.27 -32.10
CA THR A 572 -18.90 6.83 -32.37
C THR A 572 -18.26 6.02 -31.23
N ALA A 573 -18.23 4.70 -31.39
CA ALA A 573 -17.48 3.78 -30.53
C ALA A 573 -15.97 3.77 -30.84
N ASP A 574 -15.52 4.58 -31.80
CA ASP A 574 -14.09 4.74 -32.02
C ASP A 574 -13.50 5.45 -30.79
N PHE A 575 -12.29 5.06 -30.40
CA PHE A 575 -11.58 5.65 -29.28
C PHE A 575 -10.46 6.56 -29.78
N PRO A 576 -10.79 7.76 -30.34
CA PRO A 576 -9.81 8.55 -31.05
C PRO A 576 -8.69 9.01 -30.11
N ARG A 577 -7.52 9.30 -30.68
CA ARG A 577 -6.36 9.73 -29.90
C ARG A 577 -6.69 10.97 -29.05
N PRO A 578 -6.28 11.00 -27.77
CA PRO A 578 -6.34 12.21 -26.97
C PRO A 578 -5.55 13.32 -27.68
N SER A 579 -6.17 14.48 -27.89
CA SER A 579 -5.54 15.61 -28.59
C SER A 579 -5.30 16.76 -27.61
N PRO A 580 -4.04 17.24 -27.46
CA PRO A 580 -3.77 18.43 -26.67
C PRO A 580 -4.53 19.64 -27.23
N GLY A 581 -5.42 20.23 -26.43
CA GLY A 581 -6.09 21.49 -26.78
C GLY A 581 -7.28 21.40 -27.75
N ALA A 582 -7.97 20.26 -27.86
CA ALA A 582 -9.24 20.21 -28.59
C ALA A 582 -10.24 21.23 -28.00
N ARG A 583 -10.66 22.21 -28.81
CA ARG A 583 -11.59 23.26 -28.38
C ARG A 583 -12.99 22.68 -28.15
N LEU A 584 -13.61 23.10 -27.06
CA LEU A 584 -15.03 22.93 -26.77
C LEU A 584 -15.86 23.46 -27.94
N ARG A 585 -16.58 22.57 -28.64
CA ARG A 585 -17.74 22.98 -29.43
C ARG A 585 -18.98 22.76 -28.56
N PRO A 586 -19.78 23.81 -28.29
CA PRO A 586 -21.11 23.61 -27.74
C PRO A 586 -21.94 22.77 -28.72
N SER A 587 -22.69 21.80 -28.21
CA SER A 587 -23.68 21.05 -28.98
C SER A 587 -24.74 21.99 -29.55
N GLY A 588 -24.59 22.39 -30.81
CA GLY A 588 -25.58 23.14 -31.58
C GLY A 588 -25.90 22.37 -32.86
N GLY A 589 -27.19 22.05 -33.06
CA GLY A 589 -27.67 21.18 -34.14
C GLY A 589 -27.60 21.77 -35.56
N GLY A 590 -27.53 20.88 -36.55
CA GLY A 590 -27.76 21.17 -37.97
C GLY A 590 -26.90 20.32 -38.94
N PRO A 591 -27.46 19.73 -40.03
CA PRO A 591 -26.82 18.65 -40.82
C PRO A 591 -26.10 19.12 -42.10
N HIS A 592 -25.44 18.14 -42.76
CA HIS A 592 -24.76 18.11 -44.10
C HIS A 592 -23.23 18.20 -44.05
N GLY A 593 -22.39 17.40 -44.74
CA GLY A 593 -22.48 16.35 -45.78
C GLY A 593 -21.03 15.91 -46.12
N PRO A 594 -20.77 14.79 -46.83
CA PRO A 594 -19.47 14.10 -46.76
C PRO A 594 -18.55 14.31 -47.99
N THR A 595 -17.24 14.39 -47.75
CA THR A 595 -16.13 14.12 -48.70
C THR A 595 -14.90 13.77 -47.84
N GLY A 596 -14.14 12.68 -47.94
CA GLY A 596 -13.87 11.71 -49.00
C GLY A 596 -12.44 11.88 -49.52
N ALA A 597 -11.47 11.09 -49.03
CA ALA A 597 -10.17 10.71 -49.64
C ALA A 597 -9.22 10.14 -48.55
N SER A 598 -9.01 8.82 -48.43
CA SER A 598 -8.11 7.91 -49.19
C SER A 598 -6.61 8.06 -48.85
N VAL A 599 -6.12 7.11 -48.04
CA VAL A 599 -4.72 6.78 -47.76
C VAL A 599 -4.17 5.86 -48.87
N PRO A 600 -2.86 5.89 -49.16
CA PRO A 600 -2.16 4.71 -49.66
C PRO A 600 -1.09 4.20 -48.69
N SER A 601 -1.13 2.88 -48.44
CA SER A 601 -0.11 2.06 -47.77
C SER A 601 0.80 1.37 -48.82
N PRO A 602 1.73 0.45 -48.48
CA PRO A 602 3.11 0.77 -48.12
C PRO A 602 4.14 0.03 -49.01
N GLY A 603 5.40 0.45 -48.98
CA GLY A 603 6.51 -0.17 -49.70
C GLY A 603 7.54 -0.81 -48.77
N ALA A 604 7.51 -2.14 -48.76
CA ALA A 604 8.57 -3.15 -48.55
C ALA A 604 9.80 -2.84 -47.66
N VAL A 605 9.94 -3.71 -46.66
CA VAL A 605 11.10 -3.93 -45.78
C VAL A 605 12.14 -4.79 -46.51
N THR A 606 13.42 -4.48 -46.37
CA THR A 606 14.53 -5.39 -46.67
C THR A 606 15.32 -5.67 -45.40
N GLU A 607 15.36 -6.95 -45.03
CA GLU A 607 16.17 -7.55 -43.97
C GLU A 607 17.67 -7.31 -44.19
N VAL A 608 18.38 -7.05 -43.09
CA VAL A 608 19.83 -7.21 -43.02
C VAL A 608 20.12 -8.06 -41.79
N SER A 609 20.56 -9.30 -42.02
CA SER A 609 21.17 -10.15 -41.02
C SER A 609 22.65 -9.82 -40.88
N THR A 610 23.15 -9.81 -39.65
CA THR A 610 24.60 -9.88 -39.37
C THR A 610 24.84 -10.80 -38.17
N PRO A 611 26.01 -11.47 -38.14
CA PRO A 611 26.16 -12.82 -37.62
C PRO A 611 26.89 -12.89 -36.27
N ASP A 612 26.81 -14.09 -35.69
CA ASP A 612 27.48 -14.58 -34.48
C ASP A 612 28.94 -14.12 -34.27
N LEU A 613 29.25 -13.80 -33.01
CA LEU A 613 30.59 -13.79 -32.43
C LEU A 613 30.52 -14.37 -31.00
N PRO A 614 31.61 -14.98 -30.49
CA PRO A 614 31.59 -16.38 -30.07
C PRO A 614 31.57 -16.62 -28.55
N LEU A 615 31.08 -17.81 -28.19
CA LEU A 615 31.12 -18.44 -26.88
C LEU A 615 32.56 -18.47 -26.31
N ALA A 616 32.75 -17.84 -25.15
CA ALA A 616 33.88 -18.13 -24.27
C ALA A 616 33.49 -19.25 -23.30
N GLN A 617 34.30 -20.29 -23.28
CA GLN A 617 34.14 -21.48 -22.45
C GLN A 617 34.71 -21.29 -21.03
N SER A 618 33.96 -21.82 -20.07
CA SER A 618 34.39 -22.56 -18.87
C SER A 618 35.55 -22.04 -18.01
N GLY A 619 35.17 -21.58 -16.82
CA GLY A 619 35.94 -21.64 -15.57
C GLY A 619 34.98 -21.12 -14.49
N GLY A 620 34.36 -21.97 -13.68
CA GLY A 620 34.98 -22.81 -12.68
C GLY A 620 34.56 -22.24 -11.33
N CYS A 621 33.81 -23.03 -10.55
CA CYS A 621 33.18 -22.65 -9.29
C CYS A 621 34.19 -22.03 -8.29
N GLY A 622 33.81 -20.90 -7.69
CA GLY A 622 34.42 -20.37 -6.49
C GLY A 622 33.36 -20.35 -5.40
N ASP A 623 33.49 -21.26 -4.44
CA ASP A 623 32.64 -21.43 -3.27
C ASP A 623 32.54 -20.14 -2.44
N GLY A 624 31.31 -19.83 -2.02
CA GLY A 624 31.01 -18.82 -1.00
C GLY A 624 29.59 -18.93 -0.46
N CYS A 625 28.96 -20.10 -0.63
CA CYS A 625 27.61 -20.38 -0.13
C CYS A 625 27.75 -21.02 1.26
N ALA A 626 27.38 -20.31 2.31
CA ALA A 626 27.27 -20.84 3.67
C ALA A 626 25.79 -20.90 4.08
N CYS A 627 25.13 -22.01 3.72
CA CYS A 627 23.89 -22.46 4.33
C CYS A 627 24.25 -23.34 5.54
N GLY A 628 23.55 -23.15 6.66
CA GLY A 628 23.96 -23.68 7.97
C GLY A 628 23.90 -25.20 8.16
N THR A 629 24.72 -25.66 9.12
CA THR A 629 24.58 -26.93 9.84
C THR A 629 25.10 -26.75 11.27
N GLY A 630 24.33 -27.19 12.28
CA GLY A 630 24.70 -27.11 13.70
C GLY A 630 25.75 -28.15 14.16
N PRO A 631 25.83 -28.43 15.47
CA PRO A 631 26.74 -27.76 16.39
C PRO A 631 27.97 -28.63 16.69
N GLY A 632 29.15 -28.01 16.61
CA GLY A 632 30.42 -28.67 16.89
C GLY A 632 31.56 -27.74 16.57
N GLU A 633 32.02 -27.04 17.61
CA GLU A 633 33.35 -26.46 17.84
C GLU A 633 34.21 -26.08 16.62
N GLU A 634 34.59 -24.78 16.62
CA GLU A 634 35.73 -24.15 15.92
C GLU A 634 35.48 -23.55 14.53
N HIS A 635 34.95 -22.32 14.51
CA HIS A 635 35.71 -21.10 14.14
C HIS A 635 34.80 -19.86 14.25
N GLU A 636 34.74 -19.27 15.45
CA GLU A 636 34.17 -17.94 15.67
C GLU A 636 35.24 -16.89 15.34
N GLU A 637 35.19 -16.30 14.15
CA GLU A 637 35.65 -14.92 14.00
C GLU A 637 34.49 -14.03 14.46
N TYR A 638 34.43 -13.78 15.77
CA TYR A 638 33.59 -12.70 16.30
C TYR A 638 34.12 -11.39 15.71
N MET A 639 33.22 -10.57 15.16
CA MET A 639 33.49 -9.15 14.94
C MET A 639 33.91 -8.58 16.31
N GLU A 640 35.15 -8.13 16.46
CA GLU A 640 35.60 -7.51 17.71
C GLU A 640 34.89 -6.17 17.86
N CYS A 641 34.29 -5.92 19.04
CA CYS A 641 33.66 -4.64 19.36
C CYS A 641 34.73 -3.54 19.39
N GLY A 642 34.51 -2.47 18.62
CA GLY A 642 35.41 -1.34 18.49
C GLY A 642 35.28 -0.31 19.62
N LEU A 643 34.32 -0.49 20.54
CA LEU A 643 34.19 0.34 21.74
C LEU A 643 35.35 0.12 22.72
N ASP A 644 35.63 1.12 23.55
CA ASP A 644 36.57 0.97 24.67
C ASP A 644 36.20 -0.26 25.54
N PRO A 645 37.15 -1.15 25.88
CA PRO A 645 36.85 -2.37 26.63
C PRO A 645 36.17 -2.14 27.99
N ALA A 646 36.43 -1.01 28.66
CA ALA A 646 35.75 -0.71 29.91
C ALA A 646 34.31 -0.27 29.66
N LEU A 647 34.03 0.49 28.60
CA LEU A 647 32.67 0.84 28.18
C LEU A 647 31.88 -0.40 27.72
N ALA A 648 32.49 -1.28 26.92
CA ALA A 648 31.89 -2.52 26.50
C ALA A 648 31.51 -3.41 27.70
N GLN A 649 32.37 -3.50 28.71
CA GLN A 649 32.05 -4.24 29.94
C GLN A 649 30.89 -3.60 30.70
N LEU A 650 30.83 -2.26 30.79
CA LEU A 650 29.71 -1.56 31.45
C LEU A 650 28.37 -1.80 30.73
N LEU A 651 28.37 -1.86 29.40
CA LEU A 651 27.18 -2.21 28.61
C LEU A 651 26.75 -3.66 28.85
N ALA A 652 27.70 -4.60 28.85
CA ALA A 652 27.43 -6.00 29.14
C ALA A 652 26.86 -6.20 30.56
N ASP A 653 27.42 -5.52 31.56
CA ASP A 653 26.93 -5.54 32.95
C ASP A 653 25.50 -4.98 33.08
N ALA A 654 25.12 -4.05 32.19
CA ALA A 654 23.76 -3.51 32.09
C ALA A 654 22.76 -4.44 31.34
N GLY A 655 23.26 -5.57 30.82
CA GLY A 655 22.50 -6.53 30.04
C GLY A 655 22.18 -6.04 28.63
N LEU A 656 23.10 -5.29 28.03
CA LEU A 656 23.12 -4.89 26.63
C LEU A 656 24.26 -5.60 25.91
N ASP A 657 24.07 -5.93 24.64
CA ASP A 657 25.16 -6.44 23.79
C ASP A 657 26.01 -5.25 23.30
N PRO A 658 27.30 -5.16 23.67
CA PRO A 658 28.16 -4.05 23.25
C PRO A 658 28.26 -3.92 21.73
N LEU A 659 28.26 -5.03 20.99
CA LEU A 659 28.29 -5.01 19.52
C LEU A 659 27.01 -4.42 18.93
N GLU A 660 25.86 -4.82 19.47
CA GLU A 660 24.56 -4.26 19.04
C GLU A 660 24.50 -2.75 19.33
N VAL A 661 25.00 -2.31 20.48
CA VAL A 661 25.05 -0.89 20.85
C VAL A 661 25.97 -0.09 19.91
N GLU A 662 27.14 -0.64 19.57
CA GLU A 662 28.07 -0.05 18.61
C GLU A 662 27.44 0.06 17.21
N ASP A 663 26.77 -0.99 16.75
CA ASP A 663 26.08 -0.98 15.45
C ASP A 663 24.98 0.08 15.43
N ILE A 664 24.18 0.19 16.49
CA ILE A 664 23.15 1.23 16.61
C ILE A 664 23.78 2.64 16.61
N ALA A 665 24.88 2.83 17.34
CA ALA A 665 25.61 4.09 17.37
C ALA A 665 26.18 4.47 15.99
N ASN A 666 26.77 3.51 15.28
CA ASN A 666 27.25 3.71 13.91
C ASN A 666 26.10 4.06 12.96
N VAL A 667 24.97 3.35 13.04
CA VAL A 667 23.79 3.65 12.22
C VAL A 667 23.28 5.07 12.50
N ALA A 668 23.18 5.47 13.77
CA ALA A 668 22.74 6.81 14.14
C ALA A 668 23.68 7.91 13.59
N ILE A 669 25.00 7.73 13.73
CA ILE A 669 25.99 8.67 13.21
C ILE A 669 26.01 8.70 11.68
N GLN A 670 25.89 7.55 11.01
CA GLN A 670 25.85 7.50 9.54
C GLN A 670 24.56 8.12 9.00
N GLU A 671 23.45 8.01 9.72
CA GLU A 671 22.21 8.72 9.39
C GLU A 671 22.39 10.24 9.47
N ASP A 672 22.99 10.74 10.56
CA ASP A 672 23.25 12.18 10.74
C ASP A 672 24.27 12.74 9.72
N LEU A 673 25.25 11.92 9.30
CA LEU A 673 26.32 12.33 8.39
C LEU A 673 25.98 12.12 6.91
N ASP A 674 25.11 11.18 6.55
CA ASP A 674 24.78 10.76 5.18
C ASP A 674 26.03 10.56 4.29
N HIS A 675 27.01 9.81 4.81
CA HIS A 675 28.33 9.58 4.19
C HIS A 675 29.17 10.85 3.93
N GLY A 676 28.75 12.00 4.44
CA GLY A 676 29.43 13.29 4.38
C GLY A 676 30.20 13.62 5.66
N VAL A 677 30.45 14.92 5.86
CA VAL A 677 31.02 15.48 7.10
C VAL A 677 30.05 16.49 7.68
N ASP A 678 30.10 16.75 8.98
CA ASP A 678 29.40 17.88 9.58
C ASP A 678 30.00 19.20 9.06
N VAL A 679 29.40 19.72 7.99
CA VAL A 679 29.88 20.90 7.27
C VAL A 679 29.92 22.15 8.15
N THR A 680 29.03 22.26 9.12
CA THR A 680 28.94 23.43 10.00
C THR A 680 30.09 23.39 11.01
N THR A 681 30.27 22.24 11.65
CA THR A 681 31.34 22.03 12.63
C THR A 681 32.72 22.12 11.98
N VAL A 682 32.92 21.47 10.83
CA VAL A 682 34.18 21.53 10.08
C VAL A 682 34.50 22.96 9.63
N ALA A 683 33.51 23.76 9.23
CA ALA A 683 33.72 25.13 8.76
C ALA A 683 33.96 26.15 9.88
N THR A 684 33.40 25.93 11.08
CA THR A 684 33.34 26.96 12.13
C THR A 684 34.25 26.69 13.33
N ILE A 685 34.64 25.43 13.56
CA ILE A 685 35.40 25.01 14.74
C ILE A 685 36.82 24.61 14.31
N SER A 686 37.84 25.03 15.07
CA SER A 686 39.23 24.62 14.82
C SER A 686 39.40 23.12 15.07
N GLU A 687 40.25 22.45 14.28
CA GLU A 687 40.53 21.01 14.43
C GLU A 687 41.12 20.66 15.81
N ASP A 688 41.94 21.56 16.35
CA ASP A 688 42.56 21.43 17.68
C ASP A 688 41.68 21.95 18.84
N ALA A 689 40.44 22.38 18.57
CA ALA A 689 39.57 22.92 19.63
C ALA A 689 39.09 21.78 20.55
N VAL A 690 39.24 21.98 21.86
CA VAL A 690 38.74 21.06 22.90
C VAL A 690 37.70 21.79 23.74
N ALA A 691 36.59 21.12 24.01
CA ALA A 691 35.51 21.63 24.86
C ALA A 691 35.03 20.54 25.82
N THR A 692 34.34 20.97 26.87
CA THR A 692 33.63 20.10 27.80
C THR A 692 32.13 20.23 27.54
N ALA A 693 31.47 19.13 27.25
CA ALA A 693 30.02 19.01 27.09
C ALA A 693 29.38 18.50 28.38
N ASP A 694 28.41 19.23 28.90
CA ASP A 694 27.60 18.81 30.04
C ASP A 694 26.19 18.39 29.54
N PHE A 695 25.87 17.10 29.62
CA PHE A 695 24.50 16.60 29.43
C PHE A 695 23.69 16.91 30.67
N THR A 696 22.64 17.71 30.52
CA THR A 696 21.87 18.26 31.64
C THR A 696 20.39 18.00 31.45
N ALA A 697 19.73 17.45 32.46
CA ALA A 697 18.28 17.26 32.46
C ALA A 697 17.58 18.64 32.39
N ARG A 698 16.69 18.84 31.42
CA ARG A 698 15.86 20.06 31.31
C ARG A 698 14.53 19.94 32.04
N GLU A 699 14.20 18.74 32.47
CA GLU A 699 13.03 18.45 33.30
C GLU A 699 13.33 17.26 34.24
N ALA A 700 12.49 17.07 35.25
CA ALA A 700 12.66 15.98 36.21
C ALA A 700 12.16 14.65 35.61
N GLY A 701 12.90 13.57 35.87
CA GLY A 701 12.57 12.25 35.32
C GLY A 701 13.44 11.12 35.84
N VAL A 702 13.49 10.01 35.10
CA VAL A 702 14.42 8.90 35.31
C VAL A 702 15.32 8.79 34.10
N VAL A 703 16.62 8.75 34.34
CA VAL A 703 17.62 8.67 33.26
C VAL A 703 17.85 7.23 32.81
N ALA A 704 17.98 7.02 31.50
CA ALA A 704 18.42 5.75 30.92
C ALA A 704 19.14 6.00 29.59
N GLY A 705 20.22 5.26 29.34
CA GLY A 705 21.01 5.33 28.10
C GLY A 705 22.30 6.12 28.22
N LEU A 706 22.83 6.39 29.43
CA LEU A 706 24.07 7.16 29.59
C LEU A 706 25.26 6.49 28.89
N ARG A 707 25.39 5.17 29.05
CA ARG A 707 26.47 4.39 28.42
C ARG A 707 26.26 4.23 26.91
N VAL A 708 25.02 4.34 26.44
CA VAL A 708 24.69 4.37 25.00
C VAL A 708 25.13 5.72 24.40
N ALA A 709 24.88 6.84 25.10
CA ALA A 709 25.35 8.15 24.67
C ALA A 709 26.90 8.21 24.63
N GLU A 710 27.57 7.61 25.60
CA GLU A 710 29.04 7.46 25.59
C GLU A 710 29.52 6.62 24.40
N ALA A 711 28.81 5.55 24.03
CA ALA A 711 29.15 4.74 22.87
C ALA A 711 29.02 5.53 21.55
N VAL A 712 27.99 6.37 21.41
CA VAL A 712 27.84 7.27 20.26
C VAL A 712 29.04 8.22 20.15
N ILE A 713 29.47 8.82 21.27
CA ILE A 713 30.65 9.69 21.28
C ILE A 713 31.91 8.90 20.93
N SER A 714 32.06 7.69 21.49
CA SER A 714 33.20 6.81 21.21
C SER A 714 33.33 6.44 19.74
N VAL A 715 32.22 6.27 19.01
CA VAL A 715 32.21 5.96 17.57
C VAL A 715 32.71 7.15 16.74
N VAL A 716 32.49 8.38 17.19
CA VAL A 716 32.92 9.60 16.49
C VAL A 716 34.36 9.97 16.83
N CYS A 717 34.78 9.76 18.08
CA CYS A 717 36.09 10.17 18.56
C CYS A 717 37.22 9.35 17.95
N THR A 718 38.22 10.04 17.39
CA THR A 718 39.45 9.39 16.89
C THR A 718 40.58 9.34 17.92
N ASP A 719 40.44 10.08 19.02
CA ASP A 719 41.41 10.22 20.13
C ASP A 719 40.72 9.88 21.47
N GLU A 720 41.50 9.62 22.53
CA GLU A 720 40.96 9.37 23.88
C GLU A 720 40.14 10.56 24.40
N PHE A 721 39.00 10.28 25.05
CA PHE A 721 38.12 11.27 25.66
C PHE A 721 37.91 11.02 27.16
N GLU A 722 37.69 12.08 27.93
CA GLU A 722 37.42 11.99 29.37
C GLU A 722 35.92 12.02 29.63
N VAL A 723 35.44 11.15 30.52
CA VAL A 723 34.02 11.04 30.90
C VAL A 723 33.87 11.08 32.42
N GLU A 724 33.01 11.97 32.91
CA GLU A 724 32.53 12.00 34.29
C GLU A 724 31.02 11.69 34.31
N ARG A 725 30.63 10.61 35.02
CA ARG A 725 29.24 10.23 35.21
C ARG A 725 28.76 10.77 36.56
N HIS A 726 27.71 11.58 36.55
CA HIS A 726 27.18 12.22 37.76
C HIS A 726 26.01 11.44 38.38
N VAL A 727 25.40 10.55 37.60
CA VAL A 727 24.27 9.69 37.97
C VAL A 727 24.37 8.34 37.25
N ASP A 728 23.61 7.35 37.72
CA ASP A 728 23.49 6.03 37.11
C ASP A 728 22.17 5.84 36.35
N ASP A 729 22.14 4.92 35.38
CA ASP A 729 20.91 4.59 34.65
C ASP A 729 19.88 4.00 35.62
N GLY A 730 18.68 4.57 35.66
CA GLY A 730 17.61 4.26 36.60
C GLY A 730 17.49 5.25 37.77
N ASP A 731 18.43 6.18 37.93
CA ASP A 731 18.34 7.24 38.92
C ASP A 731 17.25 8.27 38.56
N ARG A 732 16.63 8.83 39.61
CA ARG A 732 15.76 9.99 39.47
C ARG A 732 16.58 11.26 39.44
N VAL A 733 16.22 12.17 38.56
CA VAL A 733 16.94 13.42 38.34
C VAL A 733 16.01 14.62 38.40
N GLU A 734 16.53 15.75 38.83
CA GLU A 734 15.83 17.04 38.87
C GLU A 734 16.22 17.93 37.68
N GLU A 735 15.36 18.89 37.33
CA GLU A 735 15.67 19.90 36.31
C GLU A 735 16.98 20.65 36.67
N GLY A 736 17.87 20.77 35.70
CA GLY A 736 19.18 21.41 35.84
C GLY A 736 20.27 20.50 36.39
N GLN A 737 19.98 19.23 36.71
CA GLN A 737 20.97 18.27 37.17
C GLN A 737 21.85 17.79 36.01
N LYS A 738 23.17 17.82 36.23
CA LYS A 738 24.15 17.22 35.31
C LYS A 738 24.07 15.71 35.38
N LEU A 739 24.09 15.07 34.22
CA LEU A 739 23.97 13.62 34.06
C LEU A 739 25.32 13.01 33.68
N LEU A 740 25.93 13.57 32.64
CA LEU A 740 27.18 13.12 32.04
C LEU A 740 27.99 14.35 31.62
N THR A 741 29.29 14.36 31.91
CA THR A 741 30.23 15.37 31.41
C THR A 741 31.27 14.69 30.55
N VAL A 742 31.50 15.21 29.34
CA VAL A 742 32.47 14.65 28.40
C VAL A 742 33.42 15.74 27.91
N THR A 743 34.73 15.48 27.95
CA THR A 743 35.75 16.40 27.43
C THR A 743 36.51 15.73 26.30
N THR A 744 36.43 16.31 25.11
CA THR A 744 37.15 15.87 23.90
C THR A 744 37.16 16.99 22.86
N ARG A 745 37.61 16.70 21.63
CA ARG A 745 37.59 17.65 20.53
C ARG A 745 36.17 18.18 20.34
N THR A 746 36.06 19.50 20.26
CA THR A 746 34.78 20.20 20.08
C THR A 746 34.06 19.72 18.82
N ARG A 747 34.81 19.34 17.78
CA ARG A 747 34.22 18.79 16.55
C ARG A 747 33.49 17.47 16.79
N ASP A 748 34.12 16.55 17.51
CA ASP A 748 33.55 15.22 17.78
C ASP A 748 32.30 15.35 18.67
N LEU A 749 32.33 16.23 19.68
CA LEU A 749 31.17 16.52 20.53
C LEU A 749 29.97 17.02 19.73
N LEU A 750 30.18 17.96 18.81
CA LEU A 750 29.10 18.53 17.99
C LEU A 750 28.58 17.53 16.95
N THR A 751 29.47 16.72 16.36
CA THR A 751 29.07 15.66 15.42
C THR A 751 28.26 14.56 16.12
N ALA A 752 28.62 14.20 17.37
CA ALA A 752 27.89 13.19 18.15
C ALA A 752 26.62 13.73 18.84
N GLU A 753 26.47 15.05 18.99
CA GLU A 753 25.48 15.70 19.87
C GLU A 753 24.05 15.20 19.61
N ARG A 754 23.60 15.27 18.35
CA ARG A 754 22.20 14.98 18.01
C ARG A 754 21.89 13.50 18.20
N SER A 755 22.71 12.61 17.66
CA SER A 755 22.59 11.16 17.81
C SER A 755 22.60 10.72 19.28
N ALA A 756 23.52 11.26 20.10
CA ALA A 756 23.62 10.93 21.52
C ALA A 756 22.38 11.41 22.30
N LEU A 757 21.93 12.65 22.04
CA LEU A 757 20.74 13.21 22.69
C LEU A 757 19.46 12.47 22.27
N ASN A 758 19.29 12.13 21.00
CA ASN A 758 18.08 11.45 20.52
C ASN A 758 17.90 10.10 21.23
N LEU A 759 18.95 9.30 21.35
CA LEU A 759 18.92 8.02 22.06
C LEU A 759 18.72 8.23 23.57
N LEU A 760 19.49 9.12 24.19
CA LEU A 760 19.42 9.37 25.63
C LEU A 760 18.05 9.92 26.08
N CYS A 761 17.50 10.90 25.36
CA CYS A 761 16.19 11.50 25.64
C CYS A 761 15.06 10.48 25.46
N ARG A 762 15.11 9.65 24.41
CA ARG A 762 14.12 8.60 24.16
C ARG A 762 14.13 7.54 25.26
N LEU A 763 15.30 6.99 25.57
CA LEU A 763 15.45 5.96 26.59
C LEU A 763 15.07 6.49 27.98
N SER A 764 15.50 7.70 28.33
CA SER A 764 15.11 8.36 29.58
C SER A 764 13.60 8.64 29.64
N GLY A 765 12.97 8.98 28.51
CA GLY A 765 11.51 9.11 28.40
C GLY A 765 10.77 7.82 28.72
N ILE A 766 11.22 6.70 28.14
CA ILE A 766 10.68 5.36 28.42
C ILE A 766 10.86 4.98 29.90
N ALA A 767 12.04 5.22 30.47
CA ALA A 767 12.32 4.95 31.89
C ALA A 767 11.44 5.81 32.81
N THR A 768 11.24 7.08 32.47
CA THR A 768 10.38 8.01 33.21
C THR A 768 8.92 7.58 33.18
N ALA A 769 8.40 7.25 31.99
CA ALA A 769 7.04 6.74 31.84
C ALA A 769 6.85 5.44 32.62
N THR A 770 7.80 4.50 32.51
CA THR A 770 7.76 3.23 33.24
C THR A 770 7.81 3.44 34.75
N ARG A 771 8.61 4.40 35.23
CA ARG A 771 8.66 4.73 36.66
C ARG A 771 7.34 5.22 37.21
N ALA A 772 6.60 6.03 36.45
CA ALA A 772 5.28 6.49 36.87
C ALA A 772 4.32 5.30 37.11
N TRP A 773 4.38 4.27 36.26
CA TRP A 773 3.64 3.03 36.48
C TRP A 773 4.16 2.26 37.69
N ALA A 774 5.47 2.06 37.83
CA ALA A 774 6.06 1.35 38.96
C ALA A 774 5.67 2.00 40.31
N ASP A 775 5.65 3.33 40.38
CA ASP A 775 5.22 4.08 41.56
C ASP A 775 3.74 3.89 41.87
N ALA A 776 2.88 3.91 40.84
CA ALA A 776 1.45 3.68 40.99
C ALA A 776 1.13 2.27 41.51
N LEU A 777 2.03 1.31 41.29
CA LEU A 777 1.90 -0.09 41.69
C LEU A 777 2.62 -0.43 43.00
N ALA A 778 3.39 0.51 43.58
CA ALA A 778 4.30 0.23 44.71
C ALA A 778 3.62 -0.29 45.98
N ALA A 779 2.31 -0.11 46.13
CA ALA A 779 1.51 -0.64 47.25
C ALA A 779 1.00 -2.07 47.02
N THR A 780 1.35 -2.70 45.90
CA THR A 780 0.92 -4.03 45.47
C THR A 780 2.13 -4.87 45.06
N ASP A 781 1.93 -6.18 44.93
CA ASP A 781 2.97 -7.07 44.39
C ASP A 781 3.00 -7.09 42.83
N THR A 782 2.03 -6.42 42.19
CA THR A 782 1.91 -6.31 40.73
C THR A 782 3.04 -5.49 40.13
N LYS A 783 3.61 -5.96 39.01
CA LYS A 783 4.67 -5.25 38.28
C LYS A 783 4.19 -4.76 36.93
N VAL A 784 4.63 -3.57 36.52
CA VAL A 784 4.44 -3.10 35.14
C VAL A 784 5.40 -3.84 34.21
N ARG A 785 4.89 -4.30 33.07
CA ARG A 785 5.63 -5.07 32.10
C ARG A 785 5.55 -4.45 30.70
N ASP A 786 6.65 -4.50 29.97
CA ASP A 786 6.69 -4.05 28.58
C ASP A 786 6.02 -5.03 27.61
N THR A 787 6.07 -4.72 26.31
CA THR A 787 5.63 -5.62 25.24
C THR A 787 6.69 -5.69 24.14
N ARG A 788 6.38 -6.36 23.02
CA ARG A 788 7.22 -6.34 21.81
C ARG A 788 6.87 -5.25 20.81
N LYS A 789 6.01 -4.29 21.17
CA LYS A 789 5.71 -3.10 20.37
C LYS A 789 6.82 -2.05 20.53
N THR A 790 8.03 -2.42 20.12
CA THR A 790 9.25 -1.60 20.18
C THR A 790 9.59 -1.05 18.81
N THR A 791 10.39 0.01 18.72
CA THR A 791 10.93 0.46 17.43
C THR A 791 11.85 -0.62 16.84
N PRO A 792 11.72 -0.95 15.53
CA PRO A 792 12.63 -1.88 14.86
C PRO A 792 14.09 -1.45 15.06
N GLY A 793 14.98 -2.39 15.39
CA GLY A 793 16.39 -2.11 15.65
C GLY A 793 16.74 -1.59 17.05
N LEU A 794 15.78 -1.06 17.83
CA LEU A 794 16.04 -0.48 19.16
C LEU A 794 15.51 -1.33 20.33
N ARG A 795 15.05 -2.55 20.07
CA ARG A 795 14.34 -3.37 21.07
C ARG A 795 15.13 -3.60 22.35
N SER A 796 16.41 -3.92 22.26
CA SER A 796 17.26 -4.16 23.43
C SER A 796 17.40 -2.90 24.28
N LEU A 797 17.62 -1.74 23.66
CA LEU A 797 17.75 -0.45 24.34
C LEU A 797 16.45 -0.01 25.00
N GLU A 798 15.32 -0.07 24.28
CA GLU A 798 14.02 0.35 24.82
C GLU A 798 13.57 -0.55 25.99
N LYS A 799 13.79 -1.86 25.88
CA LYS A 799 13.54 -2.79 26.97
C LYS A 799 14.54 -2.66 28.12
N PHE A 800 15.75 -2.16 27.88
CA PHE A 800 16.67 -1.78 28.94
C PHE A 800 16.14 -0.55 29.70
N ALA A 801 15.65 0.47 28.99
CA ALA A 801 15.05 1.66 29.60
C ALA A 801 13.82 1.33 30.48
N VAL A 802 13.00 0.35 30.08
CA VAL A 802 11.91 -0.17 30.93
C VAL A 802 12.46 -0.69 32.27
N ARG A 803 13.55 -1.47 32.27
CA ARG A 803 14.18 -1.97 33.50
C ARG A 803 14.70 -0.83 34.37
N CYS A 804 15.33 0.19 33.78
CA CYS A 804 15.77 1.40 34.50
C CYS A 804 14.61 2.12 35.18
N GLY A 805 13.44 2.18 34.52
CA GLY A 805 12.20 2.70 35.09
C GLY A 805 11.58 1.83 36.19
N GLY A 806 12.11 0.63 36.47
CA GLY A 806 11.58 -0.31 37.45
C GLY A 806 10.49 -1.24 36.93
N GLY A 807 10.28 -1.28 35.61
CA GLY A 807 9.44 -2.27 34.96
C GLY A 807 10.16 -3.61 34.77
N VAL A 808 9.40 -4.61 34.33
CA VAL A 808 9.93 -5.93 33.97
C VAL A 808 9.76 -6.18 32.48
N ASN A 809 10.65 -6.99 31.92
CA ASN A 809 10.59 -7.29 30.50
C ASN A 809 9.68 -8.49 30.24
N HIS A 810 8.90 -8.38 29.18
CA HIS A 810 8.31 -9.52 28.47
C HIS A 810 9.41 -10.21 27.62
N ARG A 811 9.03 -11.13 26.73
CA ARG A 811 9.96 -11.82 25.82
C ARG A 811 10.70 -10.87 24.87
N MET A 812 11.95 -11.15 24.54
CA MET A 812 12.75 -10.34 23.61
C MET A 812 12.45 -10.72 22.15
N SER A 813 12.22 -12.01 21.88
CA SER A 813 12.05 -12.57 20.55
C SER A 813 10.80 -13.48 20.45
N LEU A 814 10.58 -14.13 19.30
CA LEU A 814 9.53 -15.16 19.18
C LEU A 814 10.00 -16.51 19.73
N SER A 815 11.31 -16.72 19.90
CA SER A 815 11.89 -17.98 20.36
C SER A 815 12.07 -18.07 21.87
N ASP A 816 12.13 -16.94 22.60
CA ASP A 816 12.41 -16.97 24.05
C ASP A 816 11.22 -17.43 24.89
N ALA A 817 10.00 -17.21 24.38
CA ALA A 817 8.75 -17.66 24.97
C ALA A 817 7.68 -17.75 23.89
N ALA A 818 6.89 -18.81 23.94
CA ALA A 818 5.70 -18.95 23.10
C ALA A 818 4.56 -18.13 23.70
N LEU A 819 3.87 -17.38 22.85
CA LEU A 819 2.65 -16.65 23.22
C LEU A 819 1.54 -17.14 22.31
N VAL A 820 0.67 -17.98 22.84
CA VAL A 820 -0.52 -18.49 22.17
C VAL A 820 -1.56 -17.37 22.19
N LYS A 821 -1.90 -16.87 21.01
CA LYS A 821 -2.89 -15.81 20.75
C LYS A 821 -4.08 -16.38 20.00
N ASP A 822 -5.16 -15.62 19.86
CA ASP A 822 -6.38 -16.01 19.14
C ASP A 822 -6.12 -16.66 17.78
N ASN A 823 -5.22 -16.09 16.96
CA ASN A 823 -4.88 -16.67 15.66
C ASN A 823 -4.25 -18.08 15.78
N HIS A 824 -3.42 -18.30 16.81
CA HIS A 824 -2.83 -19.61 17.08
C HIS A 824 -3.86 -20.59 17.64
N VAL A 825 -4.75 -20.10 18.53
CA VAL A 825 -5.88 -20.87 19.09
C VAL A 825 -6.79 -21.35 17.96
N MET A 826 -7.16 -20.45 17.05
CA MET A 826 -7.95 -20.74 15.85
C MET A 826 -7.25 -21.76 14.95
N ALA A 827 -5.96 -21.54 14.64
CA ALA A 827 -5.21 -22.44 13.77
C ALA A 827 -5.01 -23.84 14.37
N ALA A 828 -4.88 -23.96 15.70
CA ALA A 828 -4.69 -25.23 16.40
C ALA A 828 -6.01 -25.96 16.74
N GLY A 829 -7.17 -25.35 16.47
CA GLY A 829 -8.48 -25.94 16.78
C GLY A 829 -8.87 -25.89 18.27
N GLY A 830 -8.33 -24.93 19.02
CA GLY A 830 -8.68 -24.66 20.41
C GLY A 830 -7.48 -24.31 21.31
N VAL A 831 -7.77 -23.67 22.44
CA VAL A 831 -6.73 -23.06 23.29
C VAL A 831 -5.87 -24.12 23.99
N ALA A 832 -6.50 -25.19 24.46
CA ALA A 832 -5.81 -26.32 25.06
C ALA A 832 -4.98 -27.13 24.04
N GLN A 833 -5.42 -27.17 22.78
CA GLN A 833 -4.71 -27.82 21.67
C GLN A 833 -3.45 -27.04 21.32
N ALA A 834 -3.55 -25.71 21.19
CA ALA A 834 -2.41 -24.84 20.95
C ALA A 834 -1.36 -24.95 22.06
N PHE A 835 -1.80 -24.89 23.33
CA PHE A 835 -0.92 -25.05 24.48
C PHE A 835 -0.16 -26.39 24.47
N ARG A 836 -0.87 -27.50 24.24
CA ARG A 836 -0.24 -28.84 24.17
C ARG A 836 0.72 -28.96 22.99
N ALA A 837 0.35 -28.45 21.81
CA ALA A 837 1.20 -28.54 20.63
C ALA A 837 2.54 -27.82 20.82
N VAL A 838 2.53 -26.65 21.47
CA VAL A 838 3.76 -25.94 21.81
C VAL A 838 4.56 -26.72 22.85
N GLY A 839 3.93 -27.20 23.92
CA GLY A 839 4.61 -27.96 24.97
C GLY A 839 5.21 -29.29 24.50
N GLU A 840 4.61 -29.94 23.50
CA GLU A 840 5.15 -31.17 22.91
C GLU A 840 6.35 -30.91 21.98
N MET A 841 6.31 -29.83 21.20
CA MET A 841 7.36 -29.51 20.22
C MET A 841 8.55 -28.78 20.87
N PHE A 842 8.29 -27.93 21.86
CA PHE A 842 9.27 -27.08 22.52
C PHE A 842 9.10 -27.13 24.05
N PRO A 843 9.42 -28.27 24.70
CA PRO A 843 9.14 -28.50 26.12
C PRO A 843 9.89 -27.56 27.07
N ASP A 844 11.01 -26.99 26.61
CA ASP A 844 11.85 -26.10 27.41
C ASP A 844 11.52 -24.60 27.21
N VAL A 845 10.58 -24.26 26.33
CA VAL A 845 10.19 -22.87 26.04
C VAL A 845 8.99 -22.48 26.92
N PRO A 846 9.08 -21.40 27.72
CA PRO A 846 7.94 -20.90 28.48
C PRO A 846 6.75 -20.57 27.59
N ILE A 847 5.54 -20.98 28.01
CA ILE A 847 4.31 -20.78 27.25
C ILE A 847 3.39 -19.85 28.01
N GLU A 848 3.04 -18.75 27.36
CA GLU A 848 1.98 -17.85 27.79
C GLU A 848 0.77 -18.00 26.89
N VAL A 849 -0.42 -17.98 27.48
CA VAL A 849 -1.66 -18.14 26.73
C VAL A 849 -2.56 -16.92 26.97
N GLU A 850 -2.91 -16.26 25.88
CA GLU A 850 -3.87 -15.16 25.84
C GLU A 850 -5.29 -15.73 25.90
N VAL A 851 -6.14 -15.12 26.74
CA VAL A 851 -7.56 -15.46 26.88
C VAL A 851 -8.39 -14.20 26.92
N ASP A 852 -9.56 -14.24 26.29
CA ASP A 852 -10.52 -13.13 26.20
C ASP A 852 -11.77 -13.34 27.08
N THR A 853 -11.94 -14.54 27.64
CA THR A 853 -13.11 -14.93 28.43
C THR A 853 -12.75 -15.79 29.63
N LEU A 854 -13.54 -15.68 30.71
CA LEU A 854 -13.42 -16.54 31.90
C LEU A 854 -13.67 -18.04 31.59
N HIS A 855 -14.26 -18.36 30.44
CA HIS A 855 -14.43 -19.74 30.00
C HIS A 855 -13.10 -20.33 29.51
N GLN A 856 -12.44 -19.66 28.57
CA GLN A 856 -11.10 -20.03 28.08
C GLN A 856 -10.08 -20.10 29.23
N LEU A 857 -10.14 -19.14 30.16
CA LEU A 857 -9.29 -19.15 31.35
C LEU A 857 -9.36 -20.50 32.09
N ARG A 858 -10.56 -21.04 32.31
CA ARG A 858 -10.72 -22.34 33.01
C ARG A 858 -10.08 -23.47 32.22
N GLU A 859 -10.26 -23.50 30.90
CA GLU A 859 -9.68 -24.54 30.04
C GLU A 859 -8.14 -24.52 30.08
N VAL A 860 -7.55 -23.33 30.02
CA VAL A 860 -6.10 -23.12 30.01
C VAL A 860 -5.47 -23.45 31.36
N VAL A 861 -6.13 -23.06 32.45
CA VAL A 861 -5.66 -23.40 33.80
C VAL A 861 -5.74 -24.91 34.04
N ASP A 862 -6.79 -25.59 33.57
CA ASP A 862 -6.92 -27.04 33.69
C ASP A 862 -5.94 -27.79 32.76
N ALA A 863 -5.53 -27.16 31.65
CA ALA A 863 -4.46 -27.65 30.78
C ALA A 863 -3.05 -27.50 31.39
N GLY A 864 -2.89 -26.66 32.41
CA GLY A 864 -1.65 -26.50 33.17
C GLY A 864 -0.72 -25.39 32.66
N ALA A 865 -1.26 -24.30 32.11
CA ALA A 865 -0.43 -23.15 31.72
C ALA A 865 0.11 -22.39 32.94
N ASP A 866 1.40 -22.04 32.90
CA ASP A 866 2.09 -21.33 34.00
C ASP A 866 1.93 -19.81 33.95
N LEU A 867 1.64 -19.24 32.77
CA LEU A 867 1.43 -17.81 32.55
C LEU A 867 0.24 -17.58 31.60
N ILE A 868 -0.68 -16.71 32.01
CA ILE A 868 -1.92 -16.44 31.29
C ILE A 868 -2.12 -14.93 31.16
N LEU A 869 -2.37 -14.48 29.93
CA LEU A 869 -2.64 -13.09 29.60
C LEU A 869 -4.16 -12.87 29.46
N LEU A 870 -4.72 -12.03 30.32
CA LEU A 870 -6.12 -11.63 30.34
C LEU A 870 -6.32 -10.43 29.41
N ASP A 871 -6.74 -10.68 28.17
CA ASP A 871 -6.86 -9.61 27.17
C ASP A 871 -8.17 -8.86 27.29
N ASN A 872 -8.07 -7.55 27.50
CA ASN A 872 -9.18 -6.63 27.64
C ASN A 872 -10.16 -7.03 28.77
N PHE A 873 -9.73 -7.65 29.86
CA PHE A 873 -10.60 -7.87 31.02
C PHE A 873 -10.86 -6.55 31.76
N THR A 874 -12.02 -6.40 32.39
CA THR A 874 -12.29 -5.33 33.37
C THR A 874 -11.70 -5.69 34.74
N PRO A 875 -11.53 -4.73 35.69
CA PRO A 875 -11.04 -5.06 37.03
C PRO A 875 -11.89 -6.12 37.75
N THR A 876 -13.22 -6.09 37.58
CA THR A 876 -14.11 -7.11 38.15
C THR A 876 -13.86 -8.50 37.55
N GLU A 877 -13.67 -8.58 36.23
CA GLU A 877 -13.34 -9.85 35.58
C GLU A 877 -11.94 -10.34 35.97
N CYS A 878 -10.99 -9.44 36.19
CA CYS A 878 -9.66 -9.79 36.72
C CYS A 878 -9.73 -10.35 38.15
N GLU A 879 -10.56 -9.78 39.04
CA GLU A 879 -10.80 -10.36 40.39
C GLU A 879 -11.37 -11.77 40.31
N GLU A 880 -12.33 -12.00 39.41
CA GLU A 880 -12.88 -13.32 39.16
C GLU A 880 -11.84 -14.28 38.58
N ALA A 881 -11.00 -13.81 37.65
CA ALA A 881 -9.91 -14.58 37.06
C ALA A 881 -8.89 -15.01 38.12
N VAL A 882 -8.45 -14.09 38.98
CA VAL A 882 -7.53 -14.37 40.11
C VAL A 882 -8.13 -15.43 41.03
N ALA A 883 -9.44 -15.33 41.34
CA ALA A 883 -10.13 -16.34 42.14
C ALA A 883 -10.23 -17.71 41.46
N ILE A 884 -10.39 -17.78 40.14
CA ILE A 884 -10.43 -19.03 39.36
C ILE A 884 -9.05 -19.69 39.31
N VAL A 885 -8.01 -18.90 39.07
CA VAL A 885 -6.62 -19.38 38.97
C VAL A 885 -6.15 -19.86 40.34
N ASN A 886 -6.48 -19.13 41.41
CA ASN A 886 -6.18 -19.49 42.80
C ASN A 886 -4.70 -19.89 43.01
N GLY A 887 -3.79 -19.12 42.42
CA GLY A 887 -2.34 -19.32 42.51
C GLY A 887 -1.76 -20.45 41.67
N ARG A 888 -2.52 -21.03 40.72
CA ARG A 888 -2.03 -22.09 39.81
C ARG A 888 -1.20 -21.57 38.63
N ALA A 889 -1.35 -20.30 38.26
CA ALA A 889 -0.67 -19.65 37.16
C ALA A 889 -0.42 -18.17 37.49
N LEU A 890 0.57 -17.56 36.86
CA LEU A 890 0.75 -16.11 36.87
C LEU A 890 -0.24 -15.44 35.91
N LEU A 891 -0.77 -14.28 36.28
CA LEU A 891 -1.74 -13.53 35.49
C LEU A 891 -1.17 -12.19 35.03
N GLU A 892 -1.30 -11.93 33.73
CA GLU A 892 -0.94 -10.66 33.10
C GLU A 892 -2.20 -9.98 32.57
N ALA A 893 -2.50 -8.76 33.00
CA ALA A 893 -3.61 -7.98 32.43
C ALA A 893 -3.14 -7.15 31.24
N SER A 894 -3.93 -7.14 30.17
CA SER A 894 -3.67 -6.47 28.90
C SER A 894 -4.90 -5.69 28.45
N GLY A 895 -4.69 -4.60 27.70
CA GLY A 895 -5.78 -3.84 27.08
C GLY A 895 -6.55 -2.94 28.05
N ARG A 896 -6.97 -1.75 27.58
CA ARG A 896 -7.70 -0.74 28.38
C ARG A 896 -6.96 -0.23 29.64
N LEU A 897 -5.66 -0.49 29.75
CA LEU A 897 -4.80 -0.02 30.84
C LEU A 897 -4.41 1.45 30.63
N THR A 898 -4.58 2.24 31.69
CA THR A 898 -4.13 3.64 31.76
C THR A 898 -3.51 3.87 33.14
N LEU A 899 -2.61 4.85 33.28
CA LEU A 899 -2.03 5.13 34.59
C LEU A 899 -3.11 5.44 35.65
N GLY A 900 -4.22 6.07 35.24
CA GLY A 900 -5.34 6.40 36.13
C GLY A 900 -6.16 5.19 36.61
N ASN A 901 -6.10 4.04 35.93
CA ASN A 901 -6.77 2.81 36.36
C ASN A 901 -5.81 1.68 36.80
N ALA A 902 -4.50 1.91 36.72
CA ALA A 902 -3.46 0.93 37.06
C ALA A 902 -3.64 0.34 38.47
N GLU A 903 -3.87 1.19 39.47
CA GLU A 903 -4.07 0.76 40.85
C GLU A 903 -5.31 -0.14 41.02
N ALA A 904 -6.37 0.11 40.24
CA ALA A 904 -7.59 -0.69 40.31
C ALA A 904 -7.34 -2.11 39.78
N TYR A 905 -6.60 -2.26 38.68
CA TYR A 905 -6.18 -3.57 38.17
C TYR A 905 -5.18 -4.25 39.11
N ALA A 906 -4.22 -3.51 39.67
CA ALA A 906 -3.24 -4.09 40.59
C ALA A 906 -3.90 -4.68 41.86
N LYS A 907 -4.91 -3.98 42.41
CA LYS A 907 -5.67 -4.45 43.58
C LYS A 907 -6.46 -5.73 43.35
N THR A 908 -6.70 -6.14 42.11
CA THR A 908 -7.36 -7.41 41.81
C THR A 908 -6.46 -8.60 42.13
N GLY A 909 -5.14 -8.39 42.22
CA GLY A 909 -4.14 -9.42 42.50
C GLY A 909 -3.52 -10.06 41.25
N VAL A 910 -3.58 -9.42 40.09
CA VAL A 910 -2.80 -9.84 38.91
C VAL A 910 -1.31 -9.59 39.13
N ASP A 911 -0.44 -10.41 38.55
CA ASP A 911 1.01 -10.33 38.73
C ASP A 911 1.64 -9.25 37.85
N PHE A 912 1.12 -9.07 36.63
CA PHE A 912 1.67 -8.12 35.65
C PHE A 912 0.60 -7.24 35.01
N LEU A 913 0.98 -5.98 34.72
CA LEU A 913 0.24 -5.10 33.81
C LEU A 913 1.06 -4.87 32.55
N ALA A 914 0.61 -5.40 31.41
CA ALA A 914 1.30 -5.29 30.13
C ALA A 914 0.94 -4.00 29.40
N VAL A 915 1.88 -3.06 29.34
CA VAL A 915 1.62 -1.72 28.80
C VAL A 915 2.44 -1.50 27.54
N GLY A 916 1.79 -1.62 26.38
CA GLY A 916 2.45 -1.41 25.09
C GLY A 916 3.01 0.01 24.92
N ALA A 917 2.26 1.01 25.40
CA ALA A 917 2.59 2.43 25.24
C ALA A 917 3.95 2.84 25.86
N LEU A 918 4.52 2.03 26.76
CA LEU A 918 5.81 2.32 27.40
C LEU A 918 6.96 2.46 26.41
N THR A 919 6.93 1.76 25.27
CA THR A 919 8.06 1.74 24.32
C THR A 919 7.75 2.51 23.04
N HIS A 920 6.54 2.39 22.48
CA HIS A 920 6.17 3.08 21.23
C HIS A 920 5.49 4.45 21.40
N SER A 921 5.10 4.85 22.63
CA SER A 921 4.33 6.09 22.86
C SER A 921 4.81 6.90 24.07
N SER A 922 5.96 6.56 24.65
CA SER A 922 6.52 7.36 25.74
C SER A 922 7.01 8.71 25.22
N PRO A 923 6.61 9.83 25.85
CA PRO A 923 7.27 11.10 25.63
C PRO A 923 8.76 10.98 25.94
N ILE A 924 9.59 11.73 25.21
CA ILE A 924 11.02 11.86 25.57
C ILE A 924 11.17 12.57 26.92
N LEU A 925 12.29 12.35 27.60
CA LEU A 925 12.74 13.23 28.67
C LEU A 925 13.66 14.28 28.07
N ASP A 926 13.35 15.56 28.20
CA ASP A 926 14.18 16.63 27.63
C ASP A 926 15.54 16.72 28.35
N ILE A 927 16.62 16.45 27.62
CA ILE A 927 18.00 16.53 28.06
C ILE A 927 18.73 17.38 27.02
N GLY A 928 19.47 18.37 27.49
CA GLY A 928 20.29 19.24 26.64
C GLY A 928 21.77 18.93 26.77
N LEU A 929 22.54 19.36 25.78
CA LEU A 929 23.99 19.39 25.83
C LEU A 929 24.44 20.86 25.88
N ASP A 930 25.21 21.22 26.90
CA ASP A 930 25.78 22.57 27.04
C ASP A 930 27.30 22.51 26.92
N LEU A 931 27.88 23.26 25.98
CA LEU A 931 29.33 23.37 25.80
C LEU A 931 29.94 24.48 26.67
N ARG A 932 31.08 24.17 27.29
CA ARG A 932 31.97 25.13 27.94
C ARG A 932 33.43 24.90 27.52
N ALA A 933 34.27 25.93 27.69
CA ALA A 933 35.70 25.78 27.45
C ALA A 933 36.28 24.72 28.40
N ALA A 934 37.16 23.86 27.89
CA ALA A 934 37.90 22.90 28.71
C ALA A 934 38.79 23.66 29.71
N GLU A 935 38.73 23.30 31.00
CA GLU A 935 39.47 23.95 32.10
C GLU A 935 40.88 23.40 32.29
#